data_AF-A0A453RBW9-F1
#
_entry.id   AF-A0A453RBW9-F1
#
_cell.length_a   1.000
_cell.length_b   1.000
_cell.length_c   1.000
_cell.angle_alpha   90.00
_cell.angle_beta   90.00
_cell.angle_gamma   90.00
#
_symmetry.space_group_name_H-M   'P 1'
#
loop_
_entity.id
_entity.type
_entity.pdbx_description
1 polymer ?
#
loop_
_entity_poly.entity_id
_entity_poly.type
_entity_poly.pdbx_seq_one_letter_code
_entity_poly.pdbx_strand_id
1 'polypeptide(L)'
;MTGVCRWRYVSYNCLVRLKSSIIRSCQIQCLSDDQVLKCLLQLIQNFPRLPEAKISAVLGPLWQTFVSSFKVYHLSIIQASENADNVGYDSDGSERSLESFEIQLFELWTTIVGNSMLAKVIAGNIKELAYYTISFQQITEEQVQNWSRDANQYVADEDDVTYSCRVSGSLLLEEIVTAYEDYGIDAILEASQVCFRESRELKQAGSADWWRLHEASLFALGSLSEHLCEAQDSGYNVRDLLEQMVTDIVGTGVHQYPFLHARAFSVVAKFSSLISKGICEQYLCNAAHAIASDVPPPVKVGACRALAELLPESNQSSMPNNIMGILSSLVDLLRQASDETLHLVLETLQSAIKSGGEQSTSIEPVISPIILDVWAQHIADPFISIDAVEVLEAIKNAPGCLEPLVSRILPTIGTILSKSKIQPDGLVAGSLDLLTMILKNAPAAVVKAVFDTCFTSTIQIVLESDDHGEMQNATECLAAFISGGRQELLVWGGEQGSTLKMLLSAASRLLDPELESSVSLFVGSYILQLILHLPSHLSPHIPELIAAIVRRMQTSDIAGLKSSLVVIIARLVHLSAPNVDQFINLLLAIPAQGYGSSLAYIMSEWSQLQGEIQGAYQIKVTTTALALLISTRHPELSRIEVNGHLVKTSAGITTRSKARVTPDNWTKIPLPSKIFALLADTLAEIQEQVGDDADNIDEEDSDWEEVQNGDATPQDIMYSASVPSNANPSVEHLNAMAKVFDEDEDDSYDDDLAKNDSLNEVKLLDFLTNTFVNLWDSDRPLFEYLCQGLTNPQRVAVQKVLRK
;
A
#
# COMPACT_ATOMS: atom_id res chain seq x y z
N MET A 1 49.02 -30.65 42.32
CA MET A 1 47.85 -29.86 41.87
C MET A 1 47.99 -29.31 40.43
N THR A 2 48.87 -29.86 39.58
CA THR A 2 49.07 -29.39 38.18
C THR A 2 48.71 -30.44 37.11
N GLY A 3 48.20 -31.62 37.49
CA GLY A 3 47.86 -32.70 36.55
C GLY A 3 46.39 -32.76 36.11
N VAL A 4 45.45 -32.22 36.89
CA VAL A 4 44.00 -32.32 36.62
C VAL A 4 43.50 -31.22 35.68
N CYS A 5 44.12 -30.03 35.69
CA CYS A 5 43.77 -28.94 34.76
C CYS A 5 44.19 -29.23 33.32
N ARG A 6 45.30 -29.96 33.09
CA ARG A 6 45.80 -30.25 31.73
C ARG A 6 44.92 -31.26 30.98
N TRP A 7 44.33 -32.23 31.68
CA TRP A 7 43.41 -33.20 31.08
C TRP A 7 42.05 -32.59 30.73
N ARG A 8 41.49 -31.71 31.58
CA ARG A 8 40.26 -30.96 31.23
C ARG A 8 40.45 -30.02 30.02
N TYR A 9 41.61 -29.35 29.93
CA TYR A 9 41.91 -28.44 28.81
C TYR A 9 42.19 -29.19 27.49
N VAL A 10 42.80 -30.38 27.54
CA VAL A 10 43.04 -31.23 26.37
C VAL A 10 41.76 -31.92 25.91
N SER A 11 40.91 -32.41 26.83
CA SER A 11 39.59 -32.95 26.48
C SER A 11 38.66 -31.90 25.90
N TYR A 12 38.66 -30.67 26.42
CA TYR A 12 37.85 -29.57 25.87
C TYR A 12 38.32 -29.16 24.47
N ASN A 13 39.64 -28.99 24.25
CA ASN A 13 40.17 -28.69 22.91
C ASN A 13 40.01 -29.84 21.91
N CYS A 14 40.06 -31.11 22.37
CA CYS A 14 39.73 -32.25 21.52
C CYS A 14 38.24 -32.29 21.16
N LEU A 15 37.33 -32.00 22.11
CA LEU A 15 35.89 -31.89 21.85
C LEU A 15 35.57 -30.74 20.89
N VAL A 16 36.19 -29.58 21.07
CA VAL A 16 36.04 -28.42 20.17
C VAL A 16 36.59 -28.73 18.77
N ARG A 17 37.73 -29.40 18.65
CA ARG A 17 38.29 -29.84 17.36
C ARG A 17 37.47 -30.95 16.70
N LEU A 18 36.90 -31.87 17.47
CA LEU A 18 36.01 -32.92 16.95
C LEU A 18 34.68 -32.31 16.48
N LYS A 19 34.10 -31.40 17.26
CA LYS A 19 32.91 -30.62 16.91
C LYS A 19 33.16 -29.81 15.64
N SER A 20 34.27 -29.07 15.57
CA SER A 20 34.69 -28.32 14.38
C SER A 20 34.97 -29.20 13.14
N SER A 21 35.58 -30.38 13.31
CA SER A 21 35.84 -31.32 12.21
C SER A 21 34.55 -31.98 11.69
N ILE A 22 33.60 -32.31 12.57
CA ILE A 22 32.29 -32.85 12.19
C ILE A 22 31.47 -31.77 11.47
N ILE A 23 31.45 -30.54 12.00
CA ILE A 23 30.77 -29.39 11.37
C ILE A 23 31.33 -29.14 9.96
N ARG A 24 32.66 -29.12 9.79
CA ARG A 24 33.29 -28.96 8.47
C ARG A 24 32.98 -30.10 7.50
N SER A 25 32.94 -31.35 7.97
CA SER A 25 32.55 -32.49 7.12
C SER A 25 31.06 -32.47 6.74
N CYS A 26 30.18 -32.05 7.66
CA CYS A 26 28.75 -31.86 7.36
C CYS A 26 28.53 -30.70 6.39
N GLN A 27 29.23 -29.57 6.54
CA GLN A 27 29.17 -28.46 5.59
C GLN A 27 29.55 -28.90 4.18
N ILE A 28 30.64 -29.66 4.01
CA ILE A 28 31.05 -30.16 2.69
C ILE A 28 30.00 -31.09 2.07
N GLN A 29 29.29 -31.87 2.88
CA GLN A 29 28.20 -32.75 2.43
C GLN A 29 26.93 -31.96 2.05
N CYS A 30 26.55 -30.95 2.84
CA CYS A 30 25.45 -30.04 2.52
C CYS A 30 25.66 -29.35 1.16
N LEU A 31 26.92 -29.04 0.80
CA LEU A 31 27.26 -28.40 -0.49
C LEU A 31 27.05 -29.30 -1.72
N SER A 32 27.14 -30.63 -1.60
CA SER A 32 26.78 -31.53 -2.69
C SER A 32 25.28 -31.80 -2.75
N ASP A 33 24.60 -31.72 -1.60
CA ASP A 33 23.19 -32.05 -1.47
C ASP A 33 22.29 -30.85 -1.84
N ASP A 34 22.77 -29.61 -1.74
CA ASP A 34 22.11 -28.36 -2.16
C ASP A 34 21.62 -28.39 -3.62
N GLN A 35 22.49 -28.78 -4.55
CA GLN A 35 22.15 -28.94 -5.97
C GLN A 35 21.11 -30.04 -6.19
N VAL A 36 21.12 -31.09 -5.36
CA VAL A 36 20.12 -32.16 -5.43
C VAL A 36 18.75 -31.65 -4.97
N LEU A 37 18.70 -30.83 -3.92
CA LEU A 37 17.47 -30.17 -3.46
C LEU A 37 16.91 -29.24 -4.52
N LYS A 38 17.74 -28.38 -5.14
CA LYS A 38 17.32 -27.52 -6.26
C LYS A 38 16.76 -28.31 -7.43
N CYS A 39 17.40 -29.43 -7.80
CA CYS A 39 16.88 -30.31 -8.84
C CYS A 39 15.54 -30.94 -8.46
N LEU A 40 15.37 -31.37 -7.20
CA LEU A 40 14.10 -31.93 -6.70
C LEU A 40 12.99 -30.87 -6.69
N LEU A 41 13.29 -29.65 -6.25
CA LEU A 41 12.38 -28.51 -6.27
C LEU A 41 11.87 -28.24 -7.69
N GLN A 42 12.79 -28.08 -8.64
CA GLN A 42 12.45 -27.88 -10.05
C GLN A 42 11.64 -29.04 -10.63
N LEU A 43 11.92 -30.28 -10.20
CA LEU A 43 11.20 -31.46 -10.65
C LEU A 43 9.76 -31.49 -10.13
N ILE A 44 9.51 -31.09 -8.89
CA ILE A 44 8.16 -31.02 -8.32
C ILE A 44 7.36 -29.86 -8.92
N GLN A 45 7.97 -28.68 -9.05
CA GLN A 45 7.31 -27.49 -9.61
C GLN A 45 6.92 -27.67 -11.08
N ASN A 46 7.83 -28.18 -11.91
CA ASN A 46 7.59 -28.29 -13.35
C ASN A 46 6.86 -29.59 -13.76
N PHE A 47 6.85 -30.60 -12.89
CA PHE A 47 6.19 -31.89 -13.18
C PHE A 47 5.28 -32.34 -12.01
N PRO A 48 4.25 -31.56 -11.65
CA PRO A 48 3.40 -31.84 -10.49
C PRO A 48 2.61 -33.15 -10.62
N ARG A 49 2.43 -33.67 -11.84
CA ARG A 49 1.77 -34.95 -12.14
C ARG A 49 2.73 -36.16 -12.12
N LEU A 50 3.94 -36.01 -11.61
CA LEU A 50 4.85 -37.13 -11.42
C LEU A 50 4.19 -38.23 -10.56
N PRO A 51 4.45 -39.52 -10.84
CA PRO A 51 3.84 -40.59 -10.08
C PRO A 51 4.15 -40.45 -8.59
N GLU A 52 3.11 -40.37 -7.76
CA GLU A 52 3.18 -40.31 -6.29
C GLU A 52 4.23 -41.29 -5.73
N ALA A 53 4.24 -42.53 -6.23
CA ALA A 53 5.19 -43.57 -5.83
C ALA A 53 6.68 -43.20 -5.98
N LYS A 54 7.04 -42.30 -6.91
CA LYS A 54 8.42 -41.84 -7.11
C LYS A 54 8.79 -40.71 -6.15
N ILE A 55 7.86 -39.80 -5.87
CA ILE A 55 8.08 -38.69 -4.95
C ILE A 55 8.06 -39.20 -3.50
N SER A 56 7.13 -40.09 -3.16
CA SER A 56 7.05 -40.72 -1.83
C SER A 56 8.32 -41.49 -1.43
N ALA A 57 9.09 -42.00 -2.41
CA ALA A 57 10.38 -42.63 -2.15
C ALA A 57 11.47 -41.65 -1.67
N VAL A 58 11.35 -40.36 -2.01
CA VAL A 58 12.31 -39.30 -1.64
C VAL A 58 11.89 -38.59 -0.35
N LEU A 59 10.61 -38.57 -0.01
CA LEU A 59 10.10 -37.91 1.21
C LEU A 59 10.73 -38.44 2.50
N GLY A 60 10.93 -39.76 2.62
CA GLY A 60 11.57 -40.37 3.80
C GLY A 60 13.02 -39.88 4.02
N PRO A 61 13.90 -40.01 3.02
CA PRO A 61 15.25 -39.44 3.07
C PRO A 61 15.28 -37.92 3.28
N LEU A 62 14.37 -37.18 2.62
CA LEU A 62 14.27 -35.73 2.77
C LEU A 62 13.91 -35.34 4.22
N TRP A 63 12.94 -36.02 4.81
CA TRP A 63 12.56 -35.85 6.22
C TRP A 63 13.72 -36.13 7.17
N GLN A 64 14.45 -37.23 6.96
CA GLN A 64 15.64 -37.52 7.77
C GLN A 64 16.72 -36.45 7.62
N THR A 65 16.87 -35.89 6.42
CA THR A 65 17.79 -34.78 6.16
C THR A 65 17.38 -33.56 6.98
N PHE A 66 16.13 -33.13 6.86
CA PHE A 66 15.58 -31.98 7.60
C PHE A 66 15.70 -32.12 9.13
N VAL A 67 15.36 -33.29 9.67
CA VAL A 67 15.46 -33.56 11.12
C VAL A 67 16.92 -33.61 11.59
N SER A 68 17.80 -34.25 10.82
CA SER A 68 19.21 -34.40 11.21
C SER A 68 19.99 -33.09 11.03
N SER A 69 19.63 -32.28 10.05
CA SER A 69 20.23 -30.98 9.77
C SER A 69 19.92 -29.99 10.88
N PHE A 70 18.72 -30.04 11.47
CA PHE A 70 18.36 -29.21 12.63
C PHE A 70 19.38 -29.31 13.77
N LYS A 71 19.84 -30.51 14.12
CA LYS A 71 20.82 -30.69 15.19
C LYS A 71 22.16 -30.02 14.86
N VAL A 72 22.56 -30.04 13.59
CA VAL A 72 23.78 -29.39 13.10
C VAL A 72 23.59 -27.87 13.12
N TYR A 73 22.47 -27.37 12.59
CA TYR A 73 22.11 -25.96 12.60
C TYR A 73 22.06 -25.39 14.02
N HIS A 74 21.38 -26.08 14.94
CA HIS A 74 21.29 -25.68 16.34
C HIS A 74 22.66 -25.55 17.02
N LEU A 75 23.55 -26.51 16.82
CA LEU A 75 24.87 -26.50 17.45
C LEU A 75 25.89 -25.58 16.79
N SER A 76 25.69 -25.22 15.52
CA SER A 76 26.69 -24.54 14.68
C SER A 76 26.35 -23.10 14.36
N ILE A 77 25.06 -22.75 14.36
CA ILE A 77 24.53 -21.42 14.02
C ILE A 77 23.79 -20.83 15.23
N ILE A 78 22.81 -21.54 15.79
CA ILE A 78 22.01 -21.02 16.93
C ILE A 78 22.87 -20.89 18.20
N GLN A 79 23.68 -21.90 18.52
CA GLN A 79 24.60 -21.91 19.68
C GLN A 79 26.07 -21.65 19.31
N ALA A 80 26.33 -20.99 18.17
CA ALA A 80 27.69 -20.76 17.70
C ALA A 80 28.54 -20.01 18.74
N SER A 81 29.83 -20.29 18.81
CA SER A 81 30.80 -19.47 19.57
C SER A 81 31.63 -18.64 18.60
N GLU A 82 31.92 -17.38 18.94
CA GLU A 82 32.56 -16.25 18.19
C GLU A 82 33.70 -16.51 17.16
N ASN A 83 34.12 -17.74 16.85
CA ASN A 83 35.29 -18.04 16.00
C ASN A 83 35.00 -18.98 14.81
N ALA A 84 33.80 -18.96 14.23
CA ALA A 84 33.45 -19.82 13.11
C ALA A 84 33.20 -19.01 11.81
N ASP A 85 34.25 -18.38 11.26
CA ASP A 85 34.23 -17.87 9.88
C ASP A 85 33.92 -19.04 8.94
N ASN A 86 32.73 -19.06 8.34
CA ASN A 86 32.29 -20.11 7.42
C ASN A 86 31.45 -19.51 6.28
N VAL A 87 32.08 -18.69 5.44
CA VAL A 87 31.46 -18.30 4.18
C VAL A 87 32.33 -18.80 3.03
N GLY A 88 31.82 -19.80 2.32
CA GLY A 88 32.30 -20.16 0.98
C GLY A 88 31.40 -19.54 -0.07
N TYR A 89 31.88 -19.38 -1.30
CA TYR A 89 31.06 -18.96 -2.45
C TYR A 89 31.12 -20.03 -3.54
N ASP A 90 30.05 -20.18 -4.33
CA ASP A 90 30.04 -21.06 -5.51
C ASP A 90 30.65 -20.42 -6.76
N SER A 91 30.64 -21.13 -7.89
CA SER A 91 31.16 -20.62 -9.17
C SER A 91 30.34 -19.46 -9.73
N ASP A 92 29.12 -19.28 -9.25
CA ASP A 92 28.11 -18.36 -9.76
C ASP A 92 27.96 -17.15 -8.82
N GLY A 93 28.72 -17.13 -7.71
CA GLY A 93 28.77 -16.05 -6.73
C GLY A 93 27.81 -16.19 -5.54
N SER A 94 27.07 -17.30 -5.44
CA SER A 94 26.12 -17.54 -4.35
C SER A 94 26.82 -17.97 -3.07
N GLU A 95 26.33 -17.48 -1.93
CA GLU A 95 26.83 -17.89 -0.62
C GLU A 95 26.59 -19.38 -0.39
N ARG A 96 27.63 -20.09 0.01
CA ARG A 96 27.63 -21.53 0.32
C ARG A 96 27.70 -21.70 1.84
N SER A 97 26.57 -21.47 2.51
CA SER A 97 26.45 -21.57 3.97
C SER A 97 25.51 -22.72 4.37
N LEU A 98 25.55 -23.12 5.65
CA LEU A 98 24.57 -24.07 6.17
C LEU A 98 23.17 -23.47 6.14
N GLU A 99 23.06 -22.15 6.35
CA GLU A 99 21.80 -21.41 6.31
C GLU A 99 21.17 -21.42 4.91
N SER A 100 21.95 -21.19 3.85
CA SER A 100 21.42 -21.28 2.47
C SER A 100 20.87 -22.67 2.12
N PHE A 101 21.44 -23.73 2.71
CA PHE A 101 20.96 -25.10 2.54
C PHE A 101 19.64 -25.34 3.29
N GLU A 102 19.51 -24.88 4.54
CA GLU A 102 18.26 -25.00 5.28
C GLU A 102 17.13 -24.18 4.64
N ILE A 103 17.43 -22.99 4.10
CA ILE A 103 16.43 -22.18 3.38
C ILE A 103 15.92 -22.93 2.14
N GLN A 104 16.79 -23.60 1.39
CA GLN A 104 16.36 -24.43 0.26
C GLN A 104 15.54 -25.65 0.69
N LEU A 105 15.81 -26.21 1.88
CA LEU A 105 14.95 -27.24 2.46
C LEU A 105 13.56 -26.69 2.77
N PHE A 106 13.47 -25.47 3.33
CA PHE A 106 12.18 -24.81 3.55
C PHE A 106 11.43 -24.57 2.23
N GLU A 107 12.06 -24.00 1.21
CA GLU A 107 11.44 -23.80 -0.11
C GLU A 107 10.89 -25.10 -0.72
N LEU A 108 11.64 -26.20 -0.56
CA LEU A 108 11.21 -27.52 -1.01
C LEU A 108 10.02 -28.03 -0.20
N TRP A 109 10.02 -27.88 1.12
CA TRP A 109 8.89 -28.26 1.96
C TRP A 109 7.65 -27.43 1.67
N THR A 110 7.78 -26.11 1.49
CA THR A 110 6.68 -25.21 1.13
C THR A 110 6.06 -25.67 -0.19
N THR A 111 6.89 -25.97 -1.19
CA THR A 111 6.41 -26.50 -2.48
C THR A 111 5.71 -27.86 -2.35
N ILE A 112 6.17 -28.74 -1.46
CA ILE A 112 5.54 -30.04 -1.23
C ILE A 112 4.18 -29.87 -0.53
N VAL A 113 4.09 -28.97 0.45
CA VAL A 113 2.85 -28.68 1.19
C VAL A 113 1.81 -28.04 0.27
N GLY A 114 2.18 -27.06 -0.55
CA GLY A 114 1.26 -26.42 -1.48
C GLY A 114 0.82 -27.28 -2.67
N ASN A 115 1.40 -28.48 -2.84
CA ASN A 115 0.97 -29.42 -3.85
C ASN A 115 -0.14 -30.35 -3.28
N SER A 116 -1.38 -30.14 -3.72
CA SER A 116 -2.56 -30.88 -3.23
C SER A 116 -2.48 -32.42 -3.30
N MET A 117 -1.65 -32.98 -4.18
CA MET A 117 -1.39 -34.43 -4.25
C MET A 117 -0.40 -34.89 -3.18
N LEU A 118 0.69 -34.15 -2.98
CA LEU A 118 1.73 -34.48 -2.03
C LEU A 118 1.34 -34.13 -0.59
N ALA A 119 0.55 -33.07 -0.41
CA ALA A 119 -0.03 -32.67 0.86
C ALA A 119 -0.74 -33.85 1.55
N LYS A 120 -1.52 -34.64 0.79
CA LYS A 120 -2.21 -35.84 1.30
C LYS A 120 -1.24 -36.90 1.83
N VAL A 121 -0.05 -37.01 1.24
CA VAL A 121 0.97 -38.00 1.64
C VAL A 121 1.63 -37.61 2.96
N ILE A 122 1.87 -36.31 3.18
CA ILE A 122 2.58 -35.82 4.37
C ILE A 122 1.66 -35.40 5.52
N ALA A 123 0.33 -35.42 5.33
CA ALA A 123 -0.68 -35.02 6.32
C ALA A 123 -0.45 -35.61 7.73
N GLY A 124 -0.02 -36.88 7.80
CA GLY A 124 0.25 -37.56 9.07
C GLY A 124 1.46 -37.02 9.86
N ASN A 125 2.33 -36.22 9.25
CA ASN A 125 3.58 -35.72 9.83
C ASN A 125 3.61 -34.19 9.98
N ILE A 126 2.53 -33.47 9.64
CA ILE A 126 2.50 -32.00 9.66
C ILE A 126 2.77 -31.41 11.03
N LYS A 127 2.34 -32.09 12.11
CA LYS A 127 2.66 -31.67 13.48
C LYS A 127 4.16 -31.69 13.79
N GLU A 128 4.87 -32.72 13.34
CA GLU A 128 6.31 -32.78 13.49
C GLU A 128 7.00 -31.76 12.58
N LEU A 129 6.51 -31.56 11.35
CA LEU A 129 7.02 -30.55 10.43
C LEU A 129 6.91 -29.14 11.02
N ALA A 130 5.76 -28.79 11.59
CA ALA A 130 5.54 -27.53 12.30
C ALA A 130 6.50 -27.39 13.50
N TYR A 131 6.66 -28.44 14.31
CA TYR A 131 7.59 -28.44 15.46
C TYR A 131 9.04 -28.15 15.05
N TYR A 132 9.57 -28.85 14.04
CA TYR A 132 10.94 -28.60 13.59
C TYR A 132 11.07 -27.22 12.95
N THR A 133 10.08 -26.79 12.18
CA THR A 133 10.06 -25.45 11.58
C THR A 133 10.16 -24.36 12.64
N ILE A 134 9.32 -24.39 13.69
CA ILE A 134 9.41 -23.48 14.84
C ILE A 134 10.79 -23.56 15.50
N SER A 135 11.34 -24.77 15.63
CA SER A 135 12.65 -24.96 16.25
C SER A 135 13.79 -24.33 15.45
N PHE A 136 13.73 -24.33 14.12
CA PHE A 136 14.70 -23.66 13.24
C PHE A 136 14.59 -22.13 13.28
N GLN A 137 13.42 -21.59 13.63
CA GLN A 137 13.20 -20.15 13.72
C GLN A 137 13.86 -19.50 14.93
N GLN A 138 14.64 -20.21 15.77
CA GLN A 138 15.32 -19.58 16.91
C GLN A 138 16.35 -18.53 16.49
N ILE A 139 16.40 -17.41 17.23
CA ILE A 139 17.40 -16.34 17.01
C ILE A 139 18.81 -16.90 17.12
N THR A 140 19.62 -16.67 16.08
CA THR A 140 21.00 -17.13 15.99
C THR A 140 21.94 -16.28 16.85
N GLU A 141 23.13 -16.80 17.18
CA GLU A 141 24.13 -15.99 17.90
C GLU A 141 24.60 -14.79 17.08
N GLU A 142 24.71 -14.95 15.76
CA GLU A 142 25.06 -13.85 14.84
C GLU A 142 23.99 -12.75 14.85
N GLN A 143 22.71 -13.12 14.78
CA GLN A 143 21.60 -12.18 14.90
C GLN A 143 21.63 -11.44 16.25
N VAL A 144 21.86 -12.16 17.37
CA VAL A 144 22.02 -11.53 18.68
C VAL A 144 23.13 -10.48 18.65
N GLN A 145 24.28 -10.77 18.05
CA GLN A 145 25.41 -9.84 17.98
C GLN A 145 25.14 -8.65 17.08
N ASN A 146 24.58 -8.88 15.89
CA ASN A 146 24.28 -7.84 14.91
C ASN A 146 23.21 -6.89 15.45
N TRP A 147 22.07 -7.43 15.89
CA TRP A 147 20.94 -6.64 16.41
C TRP A 147 21.24 -5.94 17.74
N SER A 148 22.18 -6.47 18.55
CA SER A 148 22.62 -5.77 19.77
C SER A 148 23.53 -4.58 19.47
N ARG A 149 24.21 -4.57 18.31
CA ARG A 149 25.13 -3.51 17.89
C ARG A 149 24.45 -2.46 17.03
N ASP A 150 23.45 -2.86 16.27
CA ASP A 150 22.74 -2.03 15.31
C ASP A 150 21.23 -2.24 15.44
N ALA A 151 20.55 -1.22 15.97
CA ALA A 151 19.10 -1.25 16.14
C ALA A 151 18.36 -1.04 14.81
N ASN A 152 18.98 -0.35 13.84
CA ASN A 152 18.40 -0.16 12.52
C ASN A 152 18.35 -1.48 11.77
N GLN A 153 19.43 -2.27 11.81
CA GLN A 153 19.43 -3.63 11.26
C GLN A 153 18.37 -4.53 11.92
N TYR A 154 18.12 -4.37 13.23
CA TYR A 154 17.06 -5.13 13.90
C TYR A 154 15.66 -4.75 13.41
N VAL A 155 15.39 -3.45 13.22
CA VAL A 155 14.11 -2.98 12.68
C VAL A 155 13.94 -3.49 11.25
N ALA A 156 14.95 -3.29 10.39
CA ALA A 156 14.98 -3.77 9.01
C ALA A 156 14.73 -5.29 8.92
N ASP A 157 15.46 -6.10 9.70
CA ASP A 157 15.34 -7.56 9.63
C ASP A 157 13.98 -8.10 10.11
N GLU A 158 13.28 -7.34 10.95
CA GLU A 158 11.95 -7.70 11.44
C GLU A 158 10.80 -7.20 10.56
N ASP A 159 11.01 -6.13 9.78
CA ASP A 159 10.00 -5.52 8.91
C ASP A 159 10.15 -5.96 7.44
N ASP A 160 11.38 -6.17 6.95
CA ASP A 160 11.67 -6.64 5.60
C ASP A 160 11.59 -8.17 5.49
N VAL A 161 11.23 -8.67 4.29
CA VAL A 161 11.33 -10.09 3.93
C VAL A 161 12.80 -10.45 3.71
N THR A 162 13.54 -10.57 4.81
CA THR A 162 14.95 -10.99 4.77
C THR A 162 15.09 -12.46 4.40
N TYR A 163 16.12 -12.79 3.62
CA TYR A 163 16.41 -14.18 3.25
C TYR A 163 17.04 -14.92 4.43
N SER A 164 16.20 -15.51 5.29
CA SER A 164 16.63 -16.22 6.51
C SER A 164 15.80 -17.47 6.77
N CYS A 165 16.34 -18.40 7.56
CA CYS A 165 15.60 -19.58 8.02
C CYS A 165 14.32 -19.19 8.80
N ARG A 166 14.33 -18.02 9.46
CA ARG A 166 13.18 -17.52 10.22
C ARG A 166 12.01 -17.20 9.30
N VAL A 167 12.27 -16.40 8.27
CA VAL A 167 11.28 -15.95 7.28
C VAL A 167 10.80 -17.12 6.43
N SER A 168 11.71 -17.94 5.89
CA SER A 168 11.32 -19.13 5.11
C SER A 168 10.55 -20.15 5.93
N GLY A 169 10.87 -20.28 7.23
CA GLY A 169 10.09 -21.06 8.17
C GLY A 169 8.66 -20.53 8.31
N SER A 170 8.47 -19.21 8.43
CA SER A 170 7.14 -18.60 8.55
C SER A 170 6.30 -18.84 7.31
N LEU A 171 6.88 -18.72 6.10
CA LEU A 171 6.20 -19.04 4.84
C LEU A 171 5.76 -20.51 4.78
N LEU A 172 6.57 -21.44 5.28
CA LEU A 172 6.16 -22.84 5.38
C LEU A 172 5.01 -23.03 6.38
N LEU A 173 5.03 -22.35 7.53
CA LEU A 173 3.94 -22.45 8.50
C LEU A 173 2.62 -21.88 7.94
N GLU A 174 2.69 -20.79 7.18
CA GLU A 174 1.54 -20.20 6.48
C GLU A 174 0.99 -21.18 5.45
N GLU A 175 1.85 -21.75 4.60
CA GLU A 175 1.46 -22.76 3.63
C GLU A 175 0.84 -24.01 4.28
N ILE A 176 1.30 -24.40 5.47
CA ILE A 176 0.66 -25.47 6.27
C ILE A 176 -0.77 -25.10 6.66
N VAL A 177 -1.02 -23.85 7.07
CA VAL A 177 -2.37 -23.38 7.40
C VAL A 177 -3.23 -23.35 6.14
N THR A 178 -2.72 -22.83 5.02
CA THR A 178 -3.46 -22.76 3.76
C THR A 178 -3.81 -24.15 3.21
N ALA A 179 -2.86 -25.09 3.21
CA ALA A 179 -3.05 -26.40 2.60
C ALA A 179 -3.87 -27.39 3.46
N TYR A 180 -3.94 -27.17 4.78
CA TYR A 180 -4.61 -28.10 5.72
C TYR A 180 -5.71 -27.46 6.58
N GLU A 181 -5.97 -26.16 6.40
CA GLU A 181 -7.02 -25.40 7.09
C GLU A 181 -6.98 -25.64 8.62
N ASP A 182 -8.11 -26.05 9.21
CA ASP A 182 -8.26 -26.40 10.63
C ASP A 182 -7.16 -27.32 11.17
N TYR A 183 -6.78 -28.35 10.41
CA TYR A 183 -5.74 -29.29 10.83
C TYR A 183 -4.35 -28.64 10.83
N GLY A 184 -4.12 -27.67 9.94
CA GLY A 184 -2.93 -26.84 9.93
C GLY A 184 -2.84 -25.99 11.19
N ILE A 185 -3.92 -25.28 11.54
CA ILE A 185 -4.01 -24.48 12.77
C ILE A 185 -3.74 -25.33 14.02
N ASP A 186 -4.38 -26.49 14.14
CA ASP A 186 -4.15 -27.45 15.23
C ASP A 186 -2.68 -27.86 15.34
N ALA A 187 -2.04 -28.13 14.19
CA ALA A 187 -0.63 -28.52 14.15
C ALA A 187 0.30 -27.41 14.64
N ILE A 188 0.06 -26.15 14.23
CA ILE A 188 0.82 -24.99 14.68
C ILE A 188 0.67 -24.78 16.20
N LEU A 189 -0.56 -24.84 16.71
CA LEU A 189 -0.83 -24.64 18.13
C LEU A 189 -0.20 -25.73 19.00
N GLU A 190 -0.32 -27.01 18.58
CA GLU A 190 0.31 -28.13 19.30
C GLU A 190 1.84 -28.03 19.28
N ALA A 191 2.43 -27.73 18.12
CA ALA A 191 3.87 -27.55 17.97
C ALA A 191 4.39 -26.41 18.86
N SER A 192 3.68 -25.28 18.90
CA SER A 192 4.00 -24.13 19.75
C SER A 192 3.91 -24.48 21.24
N GLN A 193 2.89 -25.24 21.65
CA GLN A 193 2.74 -25.72 23.04
C GLN A 193 3.87 -26.66 23.45
N VAL A 194 4.31 -27.53 22.55
CA VAL A 194 5.46 -28.43 22.78
C VAL A 194 6.73 -27.63 22.97
N CYS A 195 7.05 -26.71 22.04
CA CYS A 195 8.23 -25.85 22.11
C CYS A 195 8.23 -24.99 23.39
N PHE A 196 7.08 -24.44 23.76
CA PHE A 196 6.93 -23.67 25.00
C PHE A 196 7.16 -24.53 26.26
N ARG A 197 6.68 -25.77 26.29
CA ARG A 197 6.95 -26.70 27.40
C ARG A 197 8.44 -27.02 27.52
N GLU A 198 9.11 -27.34 26.41
CA GLU A 198 10.54 -27.63 26.39
C GLU A 198 11.39 -26.43 26.80
N SER A 199 11.01 -25.22 26.38
CA SER A 199 11.62 -23.99 26.84
C SER A 199 11.56 -23.84 28.38
N ARG A 200 10.40 -24.15 28.99
CA ARG A 200 10.27 -24.13 30.46
C ARG A 200 11.12 -25.19 31.16
N GLU A 201 11.26 -26.37 30.57
CA GLU A 201 12.16 -27.41 31.08
C GLU A 201 13.62 -26.95 31.04
N LEU A 202 14.05 -26.32 29.95
CA LEU A 202 15.37 -25.72 29.82
C LEU A 202 15.60 -24.59 30.84
N LYS A 203 14.59 -23.75 31.08
CA LYS A 203 14.61 -22.67 32.08
C LYS A 203 14.80 -23.25 33.49
N GLN A 204 14.05 -24.30 33.83
CA GLN A 204 14.16 -25.01 35.11
C GLN A 204 15.52 -25.71 35.28
N ALA A 205 16.10 -26.21 34.19
CA ALA A 205 17.44 -26.79 34.16
C ALA A 205 18.57 -25.75 34.24
N GLY A 206 18.24 -24.45 34.20
CA GLY A 206 19.22 -23.36 34.25
C GLY A 206 20.02 -23.18 32.96
N SER A 207 19.48 -23.61 31.81
CA SER A 207 20.08 -23.35 30.50
C SER A 207 20.14 -21.85 30.23
N ALA A 208 21.20 -21.35 29.60
CA ALA A 208 21.28 -19.95 29.17
C ALA A 208 20.41 -19.66 27.94
N ASP A 209 20.09 -20.69 27.15
CA ASP A 209 19.44 -20.57 25.84
C ASP A 209 17.93 -20.82 25.86
N TRP A 210 17.34 -21.05 27.04
CA TRP A 210 15.92 -21.42 27.19
C TRP A 210 14.97 -20.43 26.48
N TRP A 211 15.36 -19.15 26.44
CA TRP A 211 14.57 -18.04 25.91
C TRP A 211 14.40 -18.09 24.39
N ARG A 212 15.35 -18.67 23.65
CA ARG A 212 15.34 -18.71 22.18
C ARG A 212 14.15 -19.51 21.65
N LEU A 213 13.89 -20.68 22.24
CA LEU A 213 12.76 -21.52 21.84
C LEU A 213 11.41 -20.91 22.26
N HIS A 214 11.38 -20.16 23.37
CA HIS A 214 10.19 -19.39 23.75
C HIS A 214 9.92 -18.28 22.73
N GLU A 215 10.96 -17.50 22.38
CA GLU A 215 10.87 -16.43 21.38
C GLU A 215 10.43 -16.99 20.02
N ALA A 216 11.00 -18.10 19.56
CA ALA A 216 10.65 -18.72 18.28
C ALA A 216 9.19 -19.17 18.24
N SER A 217 8.68 -19.71 19.36
CA SER A 217 7.27 -20.09 19.47
C SER A 217 6.35 -18.86 19.35
N LEU A 218 6.72 -17.74 19.99
CA LEU A 218 6.00 -16.48 19.88
C LEU A 218 6.10 -15.86 18.49
N PHE A 219 7.27 -15.96 17.85
CA PHE A 219 7.50 -15.49 16.49
C PHE A 219 6.61 -16.26 15.49
N ALA A 220 6.58 -17.59 15.57
CA ALA A 220 5.75 -18.43 14.73
C ALA A 220 4.25 -18.09 14.82
N LEU A 221 3.74 -17.94 16.05
CA LEU A 221 2.36 -17.51 16.27
C LEU A 221 2.13 -16.09 15.75
N GLY A 222 3.07 -15.17 16.01
CA GLY A 222 3.01 -13.79 15.55
C GLY A 222 3.13 -13.60 14.04
N SER A 223 3.70 -14.56 13.29
CA SER A 223 3.70 -14.54 11.81
C SER A 223 2.39 -15.03 11.22
N LEU A 224 1.52 -15.67 12.02
CA LEU A 224 0.23 -16.22 11.60
C LEU A 224 -0.94 -15.50 12.28
N SER A 225 -0.77 -14.23 12.66
CA SER A 225 -1.74 -13.52 13.49
C SER A 225 -3.12 -13.43 12.86
N GLU A 226 -3.22 -13.15 11.56
CA GLU A 226 -4.49 -13.06 10.82
C GLU A 226 -5.28 -14.37 10.92
N HIS A 227 -4.69 -15.47 10.46
CA HIS A 227 -5.28 -16.81 10.51
C HIS A 227 -5.65 -17.25 11.94
N LEU A 228 -4.82 -16.92 12.94
CA LEU A 228 -5.06 -17.32 14.32
C LEU A 228 -6.13 -16.47 15.02
N CYS A 229 -6.31 -15.21 14.62
CA CYS A 229 -7.43 -14.38 15.05
C CYS A 229 -8.76 -14.97 14.59
N GLU A 230 -8.87 -15.37 13.32
CA GLU A 230 -10.07 -16.02 12.78
C GLU A 230 -10.34 -17.39 13.44
N ALA A 231 -9.29 -18.16 13.70
CA ALA A 231 -9.41 -19.45 14.38
C ALA A 231 -9.97 -19.30 15.81
N GLN A 232 -9.66 -18.21 16.53
CA GLN A 232 -10.19 -18.01 17.88
C GLN A 232 -11.73 -17.94 17.91
N ASP A 233 -12.35 -17.37 16.87
CA ASP A 233 -13.81 -17.29 16.73
C ASP A 233 -14.44 -18.65 16.40
N SER A 234 -13.66 -19.55 15.78
CA SER A 234 -14.01 -20.94 15.49
C SER A 234 -13.84 -21.89 16.69
N GLY A 235 -13.46 -21.36 17.87
CA GLY A 235 -13.43 -22.11 19.13
C GLY A 235 -12.07 -22.69 19.53
N TYR A 236 -11.00 -22.32 18.83
CA TYR A 236 -9.62 -22.69 19.21
C TYR A 236 -9.16 -21.94 20.46
N ASN A 237 -8.19 -22.51 21.18
CA ASN A 237 -7.64 -21.90 22.40
C ASN A 237 -6.32 -21.16 22.14
N VAL A 238 -6.35 -20.20 21.22
CA VAL A 238 -5.20 -19.35 20.88
C VAL A 238 -4.90 -18.40 22.05
N ARG A 239 -5.95 -17.78 22.58
CA ARG A 239 -5.87 -16.80 23.66
C ARG A 239 -5.16 -17.33 24.91
N ASP A 240 -5.59 -18.46 25.49
CA ASP A 240 -4.99 -18.93 26.74
C ASP A 240 -3.50 -19.31 26.56
N LEU A 241 -3.13 -19.82 25.38
CA LEU A 241 -1.74 -20.14 25.07
C LEU A 241 -0.89 -18.87 25.05
N LEU A 242 -1.30 -17.85 24.31
CA LEU A 242 -0.61 -16.57 24.24
C LEU A 242 -0.48 -15.91 25.62
N GLU A 243 -1.59 -15.84 26.38
CA GLU A 243 -1.60 -15.25 27.72
C GLU A 243 -0.64 -15.99 28.68
N GLN A 244 -0.56 -17.32 28.60
CA GLN A 244 0.39 -18.11 29.40
C GLN A 244 1.85 -17.82 29.01
N MET A 245 2.15 -17.74 27.72
CA MET A 245 3.50 -17.49 27.21
C MET A 245 3.99 -16.10 27.63
N VAL A 246 3.21 -15.05 27.38
CA VAL A 246 3.58 -13.67 27.74
C VAL A 246 3.70 -13.49 29.26
N THR A 247 2.84 -14.15 30.04
CA THR A 247 2.92 -14.12 31.52
C THR A 247 4.20 -14.78 32.05
N ASP A 248 4.71 -15.84 31.43
CA ASP A 248 5.97 -16.50 31.85
C ASP A 248 7.22 -15.62 31.63
N ILE A 249 7.11 -14.60 30.77
CA ILE A 249 8.17 -13.62 30.51
C ILE A 249 8.20 -12.55 31.61
N VAL A 250 7.06 -12.24 32.23
CA VAL A 250 6.97 -11.25 33.31
C VAL A 250 7.89 -11.64 34.47
N GLY A 251 8.75 -10.70 34.86
CA GLY A 251 9.72 -10.90 35.96
C GLY A 251 11.05 -11.55 35.54
N THR A 252 11.23 -11.89 34.26
CA THR A 252 12.54 -12.26 33.71
C THR A 252 13.41 -11.02 33.48
N GLY A 253 14.74 -11.18 33.47
CA GLY A 253 15.67 -10.05 33.35
C GLY A 253 15.69 -9.44 31.95
N VAL A 254 15.20 -8.21 31.80
CA VAL A 254 15.13 -7.47 30.52
C VAL A 254 16.50 -7.31 29.85
N HIS A 255 17.56 -7.05 30.63
CA HIS A 255 18.94 -6.98 30.10
C HIS A 255 19.53 -8.34 29.74
N GLN A 256 18.99 -9.42 30.31
CA GLN A 256 19.48 -10.77 30.05
C GLN A 256 18.81 -11.37 28.82
N TYR A 257 17.54 -11.02 28.57
CA TYR A 257 16.72 -11.60 27.49
C TYR A 257 16.00 -10.51 26.66
N PRO A 258 16.72 -9.52 26.10
CA PRO A 258 16.09 -8.36 25.46
C PRO A 258 15.16 -8.72 24.30
N PHE A 259 15.56 -9.67 23.43
CA PHE A 259 14.76 -10.09 22.27
C PHE A 259 13.48 -10.84 22.66
N LEU A 260 13.48 -11.58 23.77
CA LEU A 260 12.27 -12.22 24.29
C LEU A 260 11.25 -11.18 24.77
N HIS A 261 11.72 -10.12 25.46
CA HIS A 261 10.86 -9.00 25.87
C HIS A 261 10.36 -8.20 24.66
N ALA A 262 11.22 -7.94 23.67
CA ALA A 262 10.83 -7.29 22.42
C ALA A 262 9.73 -8.07 21.69
N ARG A 263 9.90 -9.39 21.55
CA ARG A 263 8.91 -10.28 20.93
C ARG A 263 7.60 -10.30 21.72
N ALA A 264 7.64 -10.28 23.04
CA ALA A 264 6.43 -10.24 23.86
C ALA A 264 5.61 -8.97 23.61
N PHE A 265 6.26 -7.81 23.48
CA PHE A 265 5.58 -6.58 23.08
C PHE A 265 4.92 -6.71 21.70
N SER A 266 5.67 -7.20 20.70
CA SER A 266 5.16 -7.39 19.33
C SER A 266 3.95 -8.34 19.27
N VAL A 267 3.99 -9.47 19.98
CA VAL A 267 2.87 -10.43 19.98
C VAL A 267 1.65 -9.86 20.70
N VAL A 268 1.82 -9.16 21.82
CA VAL A 268 0.68 -8.55 22.51
C VAL A 268 0.01 -7.48 21.64
N ALA A 269 0.80 -6.72 20.88
CA ALA A 269 0.29 -5.76 19.91
C ALA A 269 -0.52 -6.44 18.81
N LYS A 270 0.06 -7.42 18.10
CA LYS A 270 -0.60 -8.13 16.99
C LYS A 270 -1.89 -8.87 17.39
N PHE A 271 -2.00 -9.31 18.65
CA PHE A 271 -3.15 -10.06 19.16
C PHE A 271 -3.97 -9.24 20.16
N SER A 272 -3.94 -7.92 20.09
CA SER A 272 -4.64 -7.02 21.01
C SER A 272 -6.15 -7.27 21.05
N SER A 273 -6.74 -7.67 19.92
CA SER A 273 -8.15 -8.03 19.76
C SER A 273 -8.53 -9.34 20.49
N LEU A 274 -7.59 -10.27 20.66
CA LEU A 274 -7.81 -11.57 21.31
C LEU A 274 -7.42 -11.58 22.80
N ILE A 275 -6.28 -10.97 23.14
CA ILE A 275 -5.73 -10.99 24.49
C ILE A 275 -6.61 -10.16 25.45
N SER A 276 -6.67 -10.53 26.73
CA SER A 276 -7.41 -9.74 27.72
C SER A 276 -6.92 -8.31 27.78
N LYS A 277 -7.88 -7.38 27.87
CA LYS A 277 -7.63 -5.96 28.12
C LYS A 277 -6.68 -5.70 29.29
N GLY A 278 -6.74 -6.51 30.35
CA GLY A 278 -5.84 -6.37 31.49
C GLY A 278 -4.36 -6.64 31.15
N ILE A 279 -4.07 -7.62 30.29
CA ILE A 279 -2.71 -7.87 29.81
C ILE A 279 -2.29 -6.78 28.83
N CYS A 280 -3.16 -6.35 27.90
CA CYS A 280 -2.87 -5.24 26.99
C CYS A 280 -2.52 -3.95 27.77
N GLU A 281 -3.31 -3.59 28.78
CA GLU A 281 -3.05 -2.44 29.67
C GLU A 281 -1.73 -2.58 30.43
N GLN A 282 -1.40 -3.78 30.92
CA GLN A 282 -0.13 -4.06 31.58
C GLN A 282 1.06 -3.89 30.63
N TYR A 283 0.97 -4.43 29.41
CA TYR A 283 2.02 -4.30 28.41
C TYR A 283 2.14 -2.87 27.87
N LEU A 284 1.05 -2.13 27.74
CA LEU A 284 1.08 -0.70 27.43
C LEU A 284 1.85 0.09 28.50
N CYS A 285 1.61 -0.19 29.78
CA CYS A 285 2.35 0.42 30.88
C CYS A 285 3.84 0.03 30.87
N ASN A 286 4.14 -1.24 30.60
CA ASN A 286 5.51 -1.74 30.50
C ASN A 286 6.26 -1.09 29.31
N ALA A 287 5.59 -0.91 28.17
CA ALA A 287 6.15 -0.28 26.99
C ALA A 287 6.49 1.18 27.26
N ALA A 288 5.55 1.93 27.87
CA ALA A 288 5.78 3.31 28.32
C ALA A 288 6.96 3.43 29.29
N HIS A 289 7.13 2.46 30.20
CA HIS A 289 8.27 2.42 31.10
C HIS A 289 9.58 2.07 30.39
N ALA A 290 9.54 1.14 29.44
CA ALA A 290 10.71 0.68 28.69
C ALA A 290 11.34 1.79 27.85
N ILE A 291 10.53 2.57 27.12
CA ILE A 291 11.05 3.68 26.31
C ILE A 291 11.70 4.78 27.18
N ALA A 292 11.22 4.97 28.40
CA ALA A 292 11.72 5.95 29.37
C ALA A 292 12.96 5.47 30.15
N SER A 293 13.31 4.18 30.04
CA SER A 293 14.34 3.53 30.87
C SER A 293 15.61 3.23 30.07
N ASP A 294 16.70 2.98 30.81
CA ASP A 294 17.96 2.47 30.25
C ASP A 294 17.87 0.96 30.01
N VAL A 295 17.11 0.57 28.98
CA VAL A 295 16.97 -0.83 28.53
C VAL A 295 17.63 -1.02 27.16
N PRO A 296 18.00 -2.26 26.78
CA PRO A 296 18.63 -2.52 25.49
C PRO A 296 17.76 -2.06 24.30
N PRO A 297 18.36 -1.61 23.17
CA PRO A 297 17.62 -1.09 22.02
C PRO A 297 16.50 -1.99 21.49
N PRO A 298 16.66 -3.34 21.37
CA PRO A 298 15.58 -4.22 20.90
C PRO A 298 14.31 -4.13 21.76
N VAL A 299 14.45 -3.92 23.07
CA VAL A 299 13.31 -3.76 23.99
C VAL A 299 12.58 -2.46 23.72
N LYS A 300 13.32 -1.38 23.40
CA LYS A 300 12.72 -0.10 23.02
C LYS A 300 12.00 -0.19 21.68
N VAL A 301 12.58 -0.89 20.70
CA VAL A 301 11.92 -1.18 19.40
C VAL A 301 10.60 -1.91 19.61
N GLY A 302 10.61 -3.02 20.36
CA GLY A 302 9.37 -3.75 20.68
C GLY A 302 8.36 -2.88 21.44
N ALA A 303 8.82 -2.07 22.40
CA ALA A 303 7.96 -1.16 23.13
C ALA A 303 7.33 -0.07 22.24
N CYS A 304 8.09 0.50 21.29
CA CYS A 304 7.57 1.45 20.31
C CYS A 304 6.47 0.82 19.46
N ARG A 305 6.70 -0.36 18.87
CA ARG A 305 5.67 -1.10 18.10
C ARG A 305 4.42 -1.37 18.92
N ALA A 306 4.58 -1.79 20.18
CA ALA A 306 3.43 -2.00 21.07
C ALA A 306 2.69 -0.70 21.42
N LEU A 307 3.39 0.43 21.55
CA LEU A 307 2.75 1.73 21.77
C LEU A 307 2.00 2.19 20.52
N ALA A 308 2.58 2.02 19.33
CA ALA A 308 1.96 2.40 18.06
C ALA A 308 0.61 1.71 17.87
N GLU A 309 0.53 0.42 18.20
CA GLU A 309 -0.67 -0.41 18.03
C GLU A 309 -1.68 -0.30 19.19
N LEU A 310 -1.22 -0.33 20.45
CA LEU A 310 -2.12 -0.43 21.60
C LEU A 310 -2.71 0.92 22.05
N LEU A 311 -2.06 2.05 21.69
CA LEU A 311 -2.55 3.38 22.08
C LEU A 311 -3.87 3.76 21.39
N PRO A 312 -4.06 3.55 20.07
CA PRO A 312 -5.34 3.85 19.40
C PRO A 312 -6.54 3.06 19.96
N GLU A 313 -6.34 1.79 20.33
CA GLU A 313 -7.41 0.91 20.81
C GLU A 313 -7.77 1.13 22.29
N SER A 314 -6.91 1.84 23.03
CA SER A 314 -7.10 2.02 24.46
C SER A 314 -8.26 2.98 24.77
N ASN A 315 -9.18 2.54 25.64
CA ASN A 315 -10.27 3.39 26.09
C ASN A 315 -9.71 4.65 26.75
N GLN A 316 -10.09 5.84 26.25
CA GLN A 316 -9.63 7.14 26.77
C GLN A 316 -9.85 7.32 28.30
N SER A 317 -10.79 6.57 28.90
CA SER A 317 -11.06 6.56 30.34
C SER A 317 -10.06 5.76 31.20
N SER A 318 -9.31 4.84 30.58
CA SER A 318 -8.36 3.93 31.23
C SER A 318 -6.91 4.19 30.82
N MET A 319 -6.65 5.23 30.02
CA MET A 319 -5.30 5.62 29.61
C MET A 319 -4.37 5.62 30.82
N PRO A 320 -3.11 5.15 30.68
CA PRO A 320 -2.11 5.53 31.66
C PRO A 320 -2.16 7.06 31.78
N ASN A 321 -2.28 7.57 33.01
CA ASN A 321 -2.25 8.99 33.38
C ASN A 321 -0.90 9.67 33.00
N ASN A 322 -0.24 9.22 31.92
CA ASN A 322 1.15 9.47 31.57
C ASN A 322 1.39 9.56 30.05
N ILE A 323 0.39 9.87 29.21
CA ILE A 323 0.63 10.11 27.77
C ILE A 323 1.71 11.20 27.56
N MET A 324 1.73 12.22 28.44
CA MET A 324 2.79 13.23 28.47
C MET A 324 4.18 12.64 28.73
N GLY A 325 4.29 11.63 29.59
CA GLY A 325 5.56 10.92 29.84
C GLY A 325 5.99 10.07 28.66
N ILE A 326 5.04 9.44 27.96
CA ILE A 326 5.30 8.71 26.70
C ILE A 326 5.83 9.68 25.65
N LEU A 327 5.11 10.77 25.38
CA LEU A 327 5.49 11.80 24.42
C LEU A 327 6.86 12.41 24.73
N SER A 328 7.15 12.70 26.00
CA SER A 328 8.48 13.18 26.41
C SER A 328 9.58 12.15 26.12
N SER A 329 9.32 10.87 26.38
CA SER A 329 10.29 9.80 26.17
C SER A 329 10.54 9.55 24.67
N LEU A 330 9.49 9.63 23.85
CA LEU A 330 9.60 9.54 22.39
C LEU A 330 10.39 10.71 21.80
N VAL A 331 10.21 11.93 22.32
CA VAL A 331 11.04 13.08 21.93
C VAL A 331 12.52 12.86 22.25
N ASP A 332 12.84 12.22 23.36
CA ASP A 332 14.22 11.89 23.72
C ASP A 332 14.80 10.76 22.83
N LEU A 333 13.97 9.79 22.43
CA LEU A 333 14.34 8.74 21.48
C LEU A 333 14.53 9.27 20.06
N LEU A 334 13.69 10.21 19.62
CA LEU A 334 13.78 10.83 18.30
C LEU A 334 15.16 11.47 18.06
N ARG A 335 15.79 12.01 19.11
CA ARG A 335 17.14 12.59 19.03
C ARG A 335 18.26 11.55 18.90
N GLN A 336 17.97 10.28 19.13
CA GLN A 336 18.89 9.15 19.10
C GLN A 336 18.64 8.23 17.90
N ALA A 337 17.46 8.30 17.30
CA ALA A 337 17.05 7.49 16.17
C ALA A 337 17.66 8.00 14.86
N SER A 338 17.87 7.09 13.92
CA SER A 338 18.24 7.36 12.52
C SER A 338 17.60 6.31 11.62
N ASP A 339 17.52 6.57 10.32
CA ASP A 339 17.14 5.56 9.31
C ASP A 339 15.85 4.80 9.72
N GLU A 340 15.89 3.47 9.81
CA GLU A 340 14.75 2.60 10.14
C GLU A 340 14.17 2.86 11.55
N THR A 341 15.01 3.14 12.54
CA THR A 341 14.51 3.48 13.89
C THR A 341 13.83 4.85 13.93
N LEU A 342 14.17 5.76 13.00
CA LEU A 342 13.53 7.07 12.93
C LEU A 342 12.07 6.93 12.45
N HIS A 343 11.83 6.13 11.42
CA HIS A 343 10.48 5.76 10.95
C HIS A 343 9.62 5.24 12.10
N LEU A 344 10.11 4.23 12.82
CA LEU A 344 9.39 3.62 13.94
C LEU A 344 9.06 4.63 15.07
N VAL A 345 9.99 5.54 15.39
CA VAL A 345 9.77 6.55 16.44
C VAL A 345 8.76 7.60 15.98
N LEU A 346 8.79 8.02 14.71
CA LEU A 346 7.83 8.96 14.14
C LEU A 346 6.42 8.34 14.10
N GLU A 347 6.28 7.10 13.65
CA GLU A 347 5.02 6.34 13.67
C GLU A 347 4.46 6.23 15.10
N THR A 348 5.29 5.83 16.06
CA THR A 348 4.89 5.71 17.47
C THR A 348 4.45 7.07 18.04
N LEU A 349 5.14 8.15 17.66
CA LEU A 349 4.80 9.51 18.06
C LEU A 349 3.46 9.95 17.45
N GLN A 350 3.19 9.60 16.20
CA GLN A 350 1.93 9.85 15.50
C GLN A 350 0.76 9.20 16.27
N SER A 351 0.85 7.90 16.59
CA SER A 351 -0.15 7.19 17.39
C SER A 351 -0.34 7.79 18.78
N ALA A 352 0.76 8.18 19.45
CA ALA A 352 0.68 8.81 20.77
C ALA A 352 -0.01 10.19 20.74
N ILE A 353 0.17 10.97 19.68
CA ILE A 353 -0.49 12.28 19.51
C ILE A 353 -1.98 12.10 19.24
N LYS A 354 -2.35 11.14 18.37
CA LYS A 354 -3.74 10.78 18.06
C LYS A 354 -4.49 10.37 19.34
N SER A 355 -3.84 9.61 20.23
CA SER A 355 -4.43 9.18 21.52
C SER A 355 -4.36 10.22 22.65
N GLY A 356 -3.62 11.32 22.48
CA GLY A 356 -3.38 12.32 23.54
C GLY A 356 -4.57 13.25 23.87
N GLY A 357 -5.57 13.33 22.99
CA GLY A 357 -6.77 14.15 23.19
C GLY A 357 -6.44 15.61 23.56
N GLU A 358 -7.08 16.14 24.60
CA GLU A 358 -6.85 17.52 25.08
C GLU A 358 -5.42 17.76 25.61
N GLN A 359 -4.70 16.71 26.01
CA GLN A 359 -3.34 16.85 26.54
C GLN A 359 -2.32 17.21 25.45
N SER A 360 -2.62 16.90 24.18
CA SER A 360 -1.77 17.21 23.02
C SER A 360 -1.46 18.70 22.89
N THR A 361 -2.40 19.58 23.29
CA THR A 361 -2.17 21.04 23.28
C THR A 361 -1.01 21.47 24.18
N SER A 362 -0.77 20.76 25.29
CA SER A 362 0.29 21.12 26.24
C SER A 362 1.69 20.76 25.75
N ILE A 363 1.80 19.72 24.91
CA ILE A 363 3.08 19.23 24.39
C ILE A 363 3.43 19.82 23.02
N GLU A 364 2.42 20.25 22.25
CA GLU A 364 2.58 20.84 20.92
C GLU A 364 3.71 21.89 20.85
N PRO A 365 3.88 22.83 21.82
CA PRO A 365 4.96 23.81 21.78
C PRO A 365 6.37 23.22 21.78
N VAL A 366 6.52 21.98 22.24
CA VAL A 366 7.79 21.24 22.31
C VAL A 366 7.96 20.34 21.10
N ILE A 367 6.94 19.59 20.71
CA ILE A 367 7.05 18.59 19.64
C ILE A 367 7.11 19.26 18.26
N SER A 368 6.24 20.22 17.95
CA SER A 368 6.16 20.78 16.59
C SER A 368 7.49 21.37 16.11
N PRO A 369 8.25 22.15 16.90
CA PRO A 369 9.56 22.62 16.47
C PRO A 369 10.57 21.51 16.20
N ILE A 370 10.51 20.41 16.95
CA ILE A 370 11.43 19.28 16.79
C ILE A 370 11.10 18.52 15.51
N ILE A 371 9.81 18.25 15.24
CA ILE A 371 9.40 17.55 14.03
C ILE A 371 9.64 18.39 12.78
N LEU A 372 9.44 19.71 12.85
CA LEU A 372 9.82 20.61 11.75
C LEU A 372 11.33 20.60 11.47
N ASP A 373 12.17 20.46 12.50
CA ASP A 373 13.62 20.35 12.35
C ASP A 373 14.02 19.00 11.72
N VAL A 374 13.40 17.89 12.17
CA VAL A 374 13.58 16.57 11.56
C VAL A 374 13.17 16.60 10.08
N TRP A 375 11.98 17.12 9.78
CA TRP A 375 11.49 17.27 8.40
C TRP A 375 12.47 18.09 7.54
N ALA A 376 12.94 19.24 8.03
CA ALA A 376 13.86 20.09 7.28
C ALA A 376 15.23 19.44 7.07
N GLN A 377 15.72 18.62 8.01
CA GLN A 377 16.99 17.89 7.90
C GLN A 377 16.89 16.72 6.91
N HIS A 378 15.71 16.12 6.78
CA HIS A 378 15.44 14.93 5.97
C HIS A 378 14.58 15.22 4.72
N ILE A 379 14.48 16.47 4.28
CA ILE A 379 13.68 16.88 3.11
C ILE A 379 14.03 16.13 1.81
N ALA A 380 15.27 15.67 1.68
CA ALA A 380 15.75 14.91 0.53
C ALA A 380 15.43 13.41 0.61
N ASP A 381 15.01 12.93 1.78
CA ASP A 381 14.55 11.57 2.00
C ASP A 381 13.00 11.56 1.94
N PRO A 382 12.40 11.05 0.86
CA PRO A 382 10.96 11.10 0.69
C PRO A 382 10.22 10.30 1.77
N PHE A 383 10.79 9.22 2.29
CA PHE A 383 10.09 8.38 3.28
C PHE A 383 10.07 9.07 4.65
N ILE A 384 11.22 9.53 5.14
CA ILE A 384 11.29 10.20 6.45
C ILE A 384 10.54 11.54 6.41
N SER A 385 10.61 12.26 5.28
CA SER A 385 9.86 13.51 5.12
C SER A 385 8.35 13.29 5.21
N ILE A 386 7.82 12.21 4.63
CA ILE A 386 6.40 11.86 4.71
C ILE A 386 6.01 11.57 6.16
N ASP A 387 6.75 10.71 6.87
CA ASP A 387 6.47 10.38 8.27
C ASP A 387 6.47 11.62 9.17
N ALA A 388 7.40 12.55 8.95
CA ALA A 388 7.46 13.79 9.71
C ALA A 388 6.24 14.69 9.43
N VAL A 389 5.80 14.78 8.16
CA VAL A 389 4.58 15.50 7.79
C VAL A 389 3.33 14.84 8.39
N GLU A 390 3.26 13.52 8.40
CA GLU A 390 2.18 12.75 9.02
C GLU A 390 2.07 12.99 10.53
N VAL A 391 3.21 13.11 11.23
CA VAL A 391 3.22 13.53 12.64
C VAL A 391 2.68 14.95 12.78
N LEU A 392 3.07 15.89 11.92
CA LEU A 392 2.54 17.26 11.93
C LEU A 392 1.04 17.30 11.63
N GLU A 393 0.54 16.41 10.76
CA GLU A 393 -0.88 16.26 10.49
C GLU A 393 -1.64 15.66 11.69
N ALA A 394 -1.06 14.69 12.40
CA ALA A 394 -1.62 14.22 13.66
C ALA A 394 -1.73 15.35 14.69
N ILE A 395 -0.74 16.25 14.76
CA ILE A 395 -0.79 17.45 15.61
C ILE A 395 -1.88 18.41 15.12
N LYS A 396 -1.96 18.67 13.81
CA LYS A 396 -2.98 19.53 13.19
C LYS A 396 -4.40 19.08 13.58
N ASN A 397 -4.64 17.77 13.54
CA ASN A 397 -5.94 17.15 13.82
C ASN A 397 -6.22 17.00 15.34
N ALA A 398 -5.21 17.16 16.19
CA ALA A 398 -5.39 17.12 17.64
C ALA A 398 -6.16 18.35 18.17
N PRO A 399 -7.10 18.18 19.12
CA PRO A 399 -7.88 19.28 19.67
C PRO A 399 -7.00 20.42 20.19
N GLY A 400 -7.29 21.65 19.76
CA GLY A 400 -6.60 22.87 20.23
C GLY A 400 -5.20 23.13 19.66
N CYS A 401 -4.67 22.25 18.80
CA CYS A 401 -3.28 22.32 18.33
C CYS A 401 -3.10 23.07 16.98
N LEU A 402 -4.14 23.16 16.15
CA LEU A 402 -4.07 23.77 14.81
C LEU A 402 -3.57 25.23 14.83
N GLU A 403 -4.21 26.12 15.58
CA GLU A 403 -3.83 27.54 15.61
C GLU A 403 -2.40 27.75 16.13
N PRO A 404 -1.98 27.12 17.25
CA PRO A 404 -0.58 27.12 17.65
C PRO A 404 0.35 26.64 16.53
N LEU A 405 0.09 25.48 15.94
CA LEU A 405 0.95 24.90 14.90
C LEU A 405 1.16 25.88 13.74
N VAL A 406 0.07 26.43 13.22
CA VAL A 406 0.08 27.43 12.14
C VAL A 406 0.89 28.67 12.54
N SER A 407 0.72 29.17 13.77
CA SER A 407 1.44 30.36 14.24
C SER A 407 2.97 30.19 14.26
N ARG A 408 3.47 28.97 14.40
CA ARG A 408 4.90 28.64 14.40
C ARG A 408 5.46 28.40 13.01
N ILE A 409 4.70 27.69 12.18
CA ILE A 409 5.11 27.30 10.83
C ILE A 409 5.12 28.51 9.89
N LEU A 410 4.06 29.31 9.95
CA LEU A 410 3.75 30.29 8.92
C LEU A 410 4.84 31.36 8.71
N PRO A 411 5.48 31.94 9.75
CA PRO A 411 6.56 32.93 9.55
C PRO A 411 7.77 32.36 8.80
N THR A 412 8.13 31.10 9.09
CA THR A 412 9.27 30.43 8.48
C THR A 412 8.97 30.10 7.03
N ILE A 413 7.82 29.47 6.75
CA ILE A 413 7.42 29.15 5.38
C ILE A 413 7.24 30.42 4.55
N GLY A 414 6.60 31.46 5.09
CA GLY A 414 6.47 32.74 4.37
C GLY A 414 7.83 33.31 3.96
N THR A 415 8.85 33.16 4.80
CA THR A 415 10.22 33.57 4.48
C THR A 415 10.84 32.69 3.38
N ILE A 416 10.66 31.37 3.45
CA ILE A 416 11.14 30.40 2.46
C ILE A 416 10.56 30.72 1.08
N LEU A 417 9.22 30.83 0.98
CA LEU A 417 8.53 31.07 -0.29
C LEU A 417 8.84 32.45 -0.88
N SER A 418 8.95 33.50 -0.03
CA SER A 418 9.33 34.84 -0.50
C SER A 418 10.74 34.92 -1.10
N LYS A 419 11.59 33.93 -0.79
CA LYS A 419 12.98 33.83 -1.24
C LYS A 419 13.25 32.48 -1.93
N SER A 420 12.29 31.97 -2.69
CA SER A 420 12.35 30.64 -3.32
C SER A 420 13.65 30.38 -4.07
N LYS A 421 14.11 31.35 -4.88
CA LYS A 421 15.31 31.23 -5.75
C LYS A 421 16.65 31.00 -5.04
N ILE A 422 16.71 31.09 -3.71
CA ILE A 422 17.95 30.89 -2.93
C ILE A 422 17.85 29.75 -1.91
N GLN A 423 16.74 29.02 -1.90
CA GLN A 423 16.54 27.91 -0.98
C GLN A 423 17.26 26.64 -1.47
N PRO A 424 17.57 25.70 -0.57
CA PRO A 424 18.01 24.36 -0.94
C PRO A 424 16.95 23.64 -1.78
N ASP A 425 17.40 22.73 -2.63
CA ASP A 425 16.55 21.86 -3.45
C ASP A 425 15.55 21.09 -2.56
N GLY A 426 14.31 20.98 -3.02
CA GLY A 426 13.21 20.31 -2.30
C GLY A 426 12.54 21.15 -1.19
N LEU A 427 13.22 22.13 -0.59
CA LEU A 427 12.66 22.86 0.55
C LEU A 427 11.44 23.71 0.19
N VAL A 428 11.42 24.32 -1.00
CA VAL A 428 10.27 25.12 -1.48
C VAL A 428 9.08 24.20 -1.76
N ALA A 429 9.30 23.11 -2.49
CA ALA A 429 8.27 22.11 -2.81
C ALA A 429 7.66 21.51 -1.54
N GLY A 430 8.48 21.00 -0.61
CA GLY A 430 7.98 20.45 0.64
C GLY A 430 7.31 21.51 1.54
N SER A 431 7.75 22.77 1.51
CA SER A 431 7.06 23.85 2.23
C SER A 431 5.65 24.08 1.68
N LEU A 432 5.45 23.93 0.37
CA LEU A 432 4.15 24.02 -0.26
C LEU A 432 3.26 22.83 0.13
N ASP A 433 3.80 21.62 0.19
CA ASP A 433 3.06 20.44 0.68
C ASP A 433 2.61 20.62 2.12
N LEU A 434 3.50 21.12 2.97
CA LEU A 434 3.17 21.38 4.36
C LEU A 434 2.08 22.45 4.50
N LEU A 435 2.04 23.46 3.62
CA LEU A 435 0.91 24.40 3.54
C LEU A 435 -0.37 23.72 3.03
N THR A 436 -0.28 22.88 2.01
CA THR A 436 -1.42 22.12 1.49
C THR A 436 -2.04 21.24 2.58
N MET A 437 -1.21 20.52 3.34
CA MET A 437 -1.62 19.75 4.51
C MET A 437 -2.31 20.64 5.55
N ILE A 438 -1.75 21.81 5.87
CA ILE A 438 -2.40 22.76 6.80
C ILE A 438 -3.76 23.23 6.28
N LEU A 439 -3.89 23.55 4.99
CA LEU A 439 -5.08 24.13 4.39
C LEU A 439 -6.24 23.12 4.28
N LYS A 440 -5.94 21.83 4.10
CA LYS A 440 -6.95 20.76 3.98
C LYS A 440 -7.86 20.75 5.21
N ASN A 441 -9.18 20.86 5.02
CA ASN A 441 -10.17 20.91 6.11
C ASN A 441 -9.95 21.99 7.20
N ALA A 442 -9.21 23.06 6.91
CA ALA A 442 -8.94 24.11 7.89
C ALA A 442 -10.10 25.11 8.06
N PRO A 443 -10.30 25.69 9.27
CA PRO A 443 -11.22 26.80 9.47
C PRO A 443 -10.83 28.03 8.65
N ALA A 444 -11.83 28.81 8.21
CA ALA A 444 -11.62 30.01 7.39
C ALA A 444 -10.62 31.02 7.99
N ALA A 445 -10.54 31.13 9.32
CA ALA A 445 -9.57 31.99 10.00
C ALA A 445 -8.12 31.56 9.74
N VAL A 446 -7.86 30.25 9.73
CA VAL A 446 -6.54 29.67 9.41
C VAL A 446 -6.22 29.87 7.93
N VAL A 447 -7.17 29.53 7.05
CA VAL A 447 -7.00 29.74 5.59
C VAL A 447 -6.67 31.20 5.30
N LYS A 448 -7.36 32.14 5.95
CA LYS A 448 -7.08 33.57 5.81
C LYS A 448 -5.68 33.94 6.30
N ALA A 449 -5.24 33.44 7.45
CA ALA A 449 -3.90 33.73 7.97
C ALA A 449 -2.80 33.24 7.00
N VAL A 450 -2.97 32.02 6.48
CA VAL A 450 -2.06 31.44 5.48
C VAL A 450 -2.13 32.25 4.18
N PHE A 451 -3.32 32.69 3.76
CA PHE A 451 -3.50 33.54 2.58
C PHE A 451 -2.74 34.86 2.71
N ASP A 452 -2.91 35.57 3.84
CA ASP A 452 -2.28 36.86 4.11
C ASP A 452 -0.74 36.78 4.04
N THR A 453 -0.16 35.61 4.35
CA THR A 453 1.30 35.43 4.43
C THR A 453 1.91 34.82 3.17
N CYS A 454 1.29 33.78 2.59
CA CYS A 454 1.92 32.92 1.59
C CYS A 454 1.31 33.00 0.19
N PHE A 455 0.04 33.39 0.05
CA PHE A 455 -0.70 33.25 -1.23
C PHE A 455 -0.01 33.92 -2.41
N THR A 456 0.51 35.14 -2.22
CA THR A 456 1.17 35.89 -3.30
C THR A 456 2.48 35.20 -3.73
N SER A 457 3.24 34.65 -2.77
CA SER A 457 4.46 33.91 -3.08
C SER A 457 4.15 32.58 -3.78
N THR A 458 3.09 31.88 -3.39
CA THR A 458 2.63 30.67 -4.08
C THR A 458 2.28 30.96 -5.54
N ILE A 459 1.54 32.06 -5.82
CA ILE A 459 1.27 32.51 -7.20
C ILE A 459 2.56 32.82 -7.95
N GLN A 460 3.51 33.53 -7.32
CA GLN A 460 4.80 33.86 -7.97
C GLN A 460 5.60 32.61 -8.31
N ILE A 461 5.58 31.58 -7.47
CA ILE A 461 6.25 30.30 -7.75
C ILE A 461 5.66 29.64 -9.01
N VAL A 462 4.33 29.58 -9.13
CA VAL A 462 3.69 29.07 -10.36
C VAL A 462 4.06 29.89 -11.60
N LEU A 463 4.20 31.21 -11.46
CA LEU A 463 4.48 32.09 -12.59
C LEU A 463 5.96 32.13 -13.01
N GLU A 464 6.88 31.98 -12.06
CA GLU A 464 8.30 32.26 -12.26
C GLU A 464 9.23 31.06 -12.05
N SER A 465 8.78 29.98 -11.42
CA SER A 465 9.64 28.80 -11.21
C SER A 465 9.81 28.01 -12.51
N ASP A 466 10.96 27.36 -12.61
CA ASP A 466 11.30 26.39 -13.64
C ASP A 466 11.45 24.97 -13.03
N ASP A 467 11.24 24.81 -11.72
CA ASP A 467 11.26 23.51 -11.05
C ASP A 467 9.88 22.85 -11.10
N HIS A 468 9.84 21.59 -11.52
CA HIS A 468 8.60 20.86 -11.74
C HIS A 468 7.87 20.58 -10.42
N GLY A 469 8.60 20.20 -9.37
CA GLY A 469 8.03 19.92 -8.05
C GLY A 469 7.48 21.19 -7.41
N GLU A 470 8.21 22.30 -7.45
CA GLU A 470 7.71 23.58 -6.94
C GLU A 470 6.42 24.01 -7.62
N MET A 471 6.31 23.87 -8.94
CA MET A 471 5.12 24.25 -9.69
C MET A 471 3.93 23.32 -9.41
N GLN A 472 4.18 22.01 -9.32
CA GLN A 472 3.15 21.01 -8.99
C GLN A 472 2.58 21.26 -7.59
N ASN A 473 3.44 21.32 -6.58
CA ASN A 473 3.03 21.48 -5.19
C ASN A 473 2.41 22.87 -4.96
N ALA A 474 2.87 23.90 -5.68
CA ALA A 474 2.22 25.21 -5.65
C ALA A 474 0.81 25.17 -6.27
N THR A 475 0.61 24.38 -7.33
CA THR A 475 -0.70 24.21 -7.96
C THR A 475 -1.69 23.54 -7.01
N GLU A 476 -1.27 22.48 -6.31
CA GLU A 476 -2.09 21.83 -5.28
C GLU A 476 -2.38 22.74 -4.09
N CYS A 477 -1.37 23.49 -3.63
CA CYS A 477 -1.54 24.50 -2.58
C CYS A 477 -2.58 25.57 -2.98
N LEU A 478 -2.56 26.04 -4.23
CA LEU A 478 -3.58 26.95 -4.76
C LEU A 478 -4.97 26.30 -4.82
N ALA A 479 -5.06 25.01 -5.16
CA ALA A 479 -6.31 24.26 -5.14
C ALA A 479 -6.91 24.26 -3.71
N ALA A 480 -6.08 23.98 -2.71
CA ALA A 480 -6.46 23.99 -1.30
C ALA A 480 -6.89 25.39 -0.80
N PHE A 481 -6.21 26.45 -1.23
CA PHE A 481 -6.63 27.83 -0.94
C PHE A 481 -8.03 28.13 -1.46
N ILE A 482 -8.37 27.70 -2.68
CA ILE A 482 -9.68 27.94 -3.29
C ILE A 482 -10.76 27.12 -2.58
N SER A 483 -10.47 25.85 -2.26
CA SER A 483 -11.40 24.97 -1.55
C SER A 483 -11.78 25.53 -0.16
N GLY A 484 -10.77 25.95 0.62
CA GLY A 484 -10.96 26.50 1.95
C GLY A 484 -11.49 27.93 1.98
N GLY A 485 -11.00 28.80 1.09
CA GLY A 485 -11.33 30.23 1.09
C GLY A 485 -12.57 30.59 0.25
N ARG A 486 -12.94 29.75 -0.72
CA ARG A 486 -14.10 29.90 -1.60
C ARG A 486 -14.22 31.33 -2.14
N GLN A 487 -15.39 31.96 -2.04
CA GLN A 487 -15.61 33.34 -2.47
C GLN A 487 -14.92 34.39 -1.57
N GLU A 488 -14.66 34.07 -0.30
CA GLU A 488 -14.02 35.01 0.63
C GLU A 488 -12.59 35.34 0.22
N LEU A 489 -11.90 34.41 -0.45
CA LEU A 489 -10.57 34.61 -1.01
C LEU A 489 -10.48 35.83 -1.93
N LEU A 490 -11.55 36.12 -2.70
CA LEU A 490 -11.62 37.31 -3.54
C LEU A 490 -11.79 38.60 -2.73
N VAL A 491 -12.47 38.52 -1.59
CA VAL A 491 -12.67 39.65 -0.67
C VAL A 491 -11.37 39.98 0.06
N TRP A 492 -10.61 38.96 0.48
CA TRP A 492 -9.37 39.14 1.23
C TRP A 492 -8.29 39.89 0.45
N GLY A 493 -8.19 39.69 -0.86
CA GLY A 493 -7.25 40.43 -1.70
C GLY A 493 -7.72 41.83 -2.14
N GLY A 494 -8.86 42.29 -1.62
CA GLY A 494 -9.38 43.65 -1.83
C GLY A 494 -10.28 43.82 -3.07
N GLU A 495 -10.91 44.99 -3.17
CA GLU A 495 -12.02 45.25 -4.10
C GLU A 495 -11.63 45.40 -5.59
N GLN A 496 -10.36 45.23 -5.96
CA GLN A 496 -9.84 45.52 -7.31
C GLN A 496 -9.81 44.32 -8.27
N GLY A 497 -10.28 43.13 -7.85
CA GLY A 497 -10.25 41.93 -8.69
C GLY A 497 -8.83 41.41 -9.00
N SER A 498 -7.82 41.90 -8.26
CA SER A 498 -6.41 41.49 -8.38
C SER A 498 -6.22 40.00 -8.13
N THR A 499 -6.90 39.45 -7.13
CA THR A 499 -6.82 38.02 -6.77
C THR A 499 -7.33 37.12 -7.88
N LEU A 500 -8.50 37.43 -8.45
CA LEU A 500 -9.03 36.68 -9.58
C LEU A 500 -8.07 36.71 -10.76
N LYS A 501 -7.48 37.88 -11.05
CA LYS A 501 -6.48 38.02 -12.12
C LYS A 501 -5.24 37.15 -11.87
N MET A 502 -4.75 37.08 -10.63
CA MET A 502 -3.62 36.23 -10.26
C MET A 502 -3.93 34.74 -10.47
N LEU A 503 -5.10 34.28 -10.01
CA LEU A 503 -5.56 32.91 -10.22
C LEU A 503 -5.68 32.55 -11.71
N LEU A 504 -6.30 33.44 -12.50
CA LEU A 504 -6.42 33.23 -13.96
C LEU A 504 -5.05 33.26 -14.66
N SER A 505 -4.10 34.06 -14.16
CA SER A 505 -2.73 34.08 -14.69
C SER A 505 -1.99 32.78 -14.39
N ALA A 506 -2.16 32.23 -13.19
CA ALA A 506 -1.63 30.91 -12.83
C ALA A 506 -2.23 29.80 -13.70
N ALA A 507 -3.56 29.80 -13.90
CA ALA A 507 -4.22 28.86 -14.81
C ALA A 507 -3.68 28.99 -16.26
N SER A 508 -3.50 30.22 -16.75
CA SER A 508 -2.95 30.46 -18.08
C SER A 508 -1.50 29.99 -18.22
N ARG A 509 -0.68 30.10 -17.17
CA ARG A 509 0.70 29.61 -17.16
C ARG A 509 0.74 28.09 -17.15
N LEU A 510 -0.03 27.45 -16.27
CA LEU A 510 -0.07 25.99 -16.14
C LEU A 510 -0.66 25.29 -17.38
N LEU A 511 -1.49 25.98 -18.17
CA LEU A 511 -2.01 25.49 -19.45
C LEU A 511 -1.19 25.94 -20.67
N ASP A 512 -0.05 26.60 -20.48
CA ASP A 512 0.82 27.04 -21.57
C ASP A 512 1.34 25.83 -22.35
N PRO A 513 1.10 25.72 -23.68
CA PRO A 513 1.57 24.60 -24.48
C PRO A 513 3.10 24.50 -24.55
N GLU A 514 3.85 25.59 -24.29
CA GLU A 514 5.32 25.59 -24.32
C GLU A 514 5.95 24.96 -23.06
N LEU A 515 5.16 24.78 -21.98
CA LEU A 515 5.62 24.07 -20.79
C LEU A 515 5.62 22.56 -21.00
N GLU A 516 6.52 21.86 -20.29
CA GLU A 516 6.50 20.41 -20.26
C GLU A 516 5.20 19.90 -19.60
N SER A 517 4.63 18.82 -20.14
CA SER A 517 3.36 18.25 -19.67
C SER A 517 3.35 17.84 -18.20
N SER A 518 4.50 17.46 -17.65
CA SER A 518 4.65 17.05 -16.25
C SER A 518 4.31 18.19 -15.28
N VAL A 519 4.59 19.45 -15.64
CA VAL A 519 4.26 20.62 -14.81
C VAL A 519 2.75 20.79 -14.60
N SER A 520 1.95 20.37 -15.58
CA SER A 520 0.50 20.55 -15.57
C SER A 520 -0.26 19.41 -14.88
N LEU A 521 0.39 18.41 -14.30
CA LEU A 521 -0.26 17.19 -13.79
C LEU A 521 -1.45 17.48 -12.86
N PHE A 522 -1.32 18.47 -11.96
CA PHE A 522 -2.36 18.83 -10.98
C PHE A 522 -3.24 20.01 -11.39
N VAL A 523 -3.09 20.53 -12.62
CA VAL A 523 -3.89 21.66 -13.11
C VAL A 523 -5.38 21.33 -13.21
N GLY A 524 -5.71 20.03 -13.36
CA GLY A 524 -7.06 19.49 -13.36
C GLY A 524 -7.82 19.88 -12.08
N SER A 525 -7.29 19.45 -10.93
CA SER A 525 -7.85 19.76 -9.59
C SER A 525 -7.85 21.27 -9.34
N TYR A 526 -6.72 21.92 -9.64
CA TYR A 526 -6.58 23.32 -10.06
C TYR A 526 -7.87 24.07 -10.42
N ILE A 527 -8.21 23.87 -11.68
CA ILE A 527 -9.29 24.57 -12.37
C ILE A 527 -10.65 24.09 -11.90
N LEU A 528 -10.75 22.81 -11.50
CA LEU A 528 -12.00 22.28 -10.96
C LEU A 528 -12.42 23.05 -9.69
N GLN A 529 -11.49 23.33 -8.78
CA GLN A 529 -11.76 24.17 -7.60
C GLN A 529 -12.25 25.57 -7.96
N LEU A 530 -11.63 26.21 -8.96
CA LEU A 530 -12.08 27.52 -9.46
C LEU A 530 -13.53 27.46 -9.97
N ILE A 531 -13.87 26.41 -10.73
CA ILE A 531 -15.19 26.23 -11.32
C ILE A 531 -16.24 25.98 -10.24
N LEU A 532 -15.92 25.16 -9.24
CA LEU A 532 -16.83 24.79 -8.16
C LEU A 532 -17.13 25.97 -7.22
N HIS A 533 -16.11 26.71 -6.82
CA HIS A 533 -16.25 27.72 -5.78
C HIS A 533 -16.44 29.15 -6.31
N LEU A 534 -16.02 29.44 -7.55
CA LEU A 534 -16.11 30.77 -8.16
C LEU A 534 -16.87 30.81 -9.52
N PRO A 535 -18.00 30.08 -9.69
CA PRO A 535 -18.63 29.89 -11.01
C PRO A 535 -19.09 31.20 -11.68
N SER A 536 -19.65 32.14 -10.91
CA SER A 536 -20.12 33.44 -11.42
C SER A 536 -18.98 34.33 -11.93
N HIS A 537 -17.83 34.27 -11.28
CA HIS A 537 -16.64 35.02 -11.65
C HIS A 537 -15.87 34.37 -12.80
N LEU A 538 -15.93 33.04 -12.93
CA LEU A 538 -15.33 32.32 -14.05
C LEU A 538 -16.16 32.39 -15.33
N SER A 539 -17.48 32.56 -15.24
CA SER A 539 -18.38 32.55 -16.41
C SER A 539 -17.91 33.38 -17.61
N PRO A 540 -17.43 34.63 -17.44
CA PRO A 540 -16.92 35.44 -18.56
C PRO A 540 -15.63 34.92 -19.19
N HIS A 541 -14.88 34.06 -18.49
CA HIS A 541 -13.57 33.54 -18.88
C HIS A 541 -13.61 32.07 -19.34
N ILE A 542 -14.79 31.42 -19.31
CA ILE A 542 -14.97 30.04 -19.77
C ILE A 542 -14.50 29.84 -21.23
N PRO A 543 -14.81 30.74 -22.19
CA PRO A 543 -14.35 30.57 -23.58
C PRO A 543 -12.82 30.52 -23.70
N GLU A 544 -12.11 31.42 -23.02
CA GLU A 544 -10.64 31.45 -23.03
C GLU A 544 -10.05 30.23 -22.31
N LEU A 545 -10.67 29.80 -21.20
CA LEU A 545 -10.26 28.61 -20.46
C LEU A 545 -10.38 27.35 -21.33
N ILE A 546 -11.50 27.15 -22.03
CA ILE A 546 -11.69 26.02 -22.94
C ILE A 546 -10.62 26.06 -24.05
N ALA A 547 -10.37 27.22 -24.64
CA ALA A 547 -9.35 27.36 -25.68
C ALA A 547 -7.93 27.05 -25.16
N ALA A 548 -7.63 27.34 -23.90
CA ALA A 548 -6.37 26.96 -23.26
C ALA A 548 -6.29 25.46 -22.98
N ILE A 549 -7.36 24.86 -22.43
CA ILE A 549 -7.47 23.42 -22.19
C ILE A 549 -7.27 22.63 -23.49
N VAL A 550 -7.97 23.00 -24.56
CA VAL A 550 -7.86 22.35 -25.87
C VAL A 550 -6.43 22.40 -26.39
N ARG A 551 -5.76 23.57 -26.33
CA ARG A 551 -4.36 23.68 -26.75
C ARG A 551 -3.43 22.80 -25.92
N ARG A 552 -3.60 22.77 -24.60
CA ARG A 552 -2.80 21.92 -23.70
C ARG A 552 -3.03 20.43 -23.93
N MET A 553 -4.27 20.01 -24.17
CA MET A 553 -4.59 18.63 -24.55
C MET A 553 -3.92 18.25 -25.87
N GLN A 554 -3.87 19.17 -26.84
CA GLN A 554 -3.25 18.94 -28.15
C GLN A 554 -1.73 18.81 -28.10
N THR A 555 -1.07 19.39 -27.10
CA THR A 555 0.40 19.32 -26.94
C THR A 555 0.87 18.31 -25.89
N SER A 556 -0.05 17.69 -25.14
CA SER A 556 0.29 16.67 -24.14
C SER A 556 0.16 15.26 -24.71
N ASP A 557 1.13 14.39 -24.38
CA ASP A 557 1.06 12.95 -24.59
C ASP A 557 0.70 12.18 -23.30
N ILE A 558 0.59 12.86 -22.16
CA ILE A 558 0.27 12.24 -20.87
C ILE A 558 -1.25 12.00 -20.79
N ALA A 559 -1.67 10.73 -20.83
CA ALA A 559 -3.08 10.33 -20.76
C ALA A 559 -3.77 10.83 -19.48
N GLY A 560 -3.14 10.66 -18.31
CA GLY A 560 -3.68 11.13 -17.03
C GLY A 560 -3.99 12.64 -17.01
N LEU A 561 -3.11 13.47 -17.60
CA LEU A 561 -3.35 14.90 -17.74
C LEU A 561 -4.58 15.15 -18.63
N LYS A 562 -4.69 14.49 -19.79
CA LYS A 562 -5.85 14.65 -20.67
C LYS A 562 -7.15 14.22 -19.98
N SER A 563 -7.13 13.12 -19.23
CA SER A 563 -8.27 12.65 -18.44
C SER A 563 -8.70 13.69 -17.40
N SER A 564 -7.76 14.27 -16.65
CA SER A 564 -8.06 15.35 -15.69
C SER A 564 -8.68 16.58 -16.36
N LEU A 565 -8.22 16.94 -17.57
CA LEU A 565 -8.75 18.06 -18.34
C LEU A 565 -10.15 17.74 -18.92
N VAL A 566 -10.42 16.49 -19.27
CA VAL A 566 -11.76 16.02 -19.67
C VAL A 566 -12.76 16.17 -18.52
N VAL A 567 -12.35 15.88 -17.27
CA VAL A 567 -13.21 16.07 -16.08
C VAL A 567 -13.64 17.54 -15.95
N ILE A 568 -12.76 18.51 -16.24
CA ILE A 568 -13.13 19.93 -16.27
C ILE A 568 -14.22 20.19 -17.31
N ILE A 569 -14.07 19.65 -18.53
CA ILE A 569 -15.08 19.82 -19.58
C ILE A 569 -16.41 19.17 -19.17
N ALA A 570 -16.37 17.98 -18.59
CA ALA A 570 -17.56 17.30 -18.06
C ALA A 570 -18.26 18.15 -16.99
N ARG A 571 -17.50 18.81 -16.10
CA ARG A 571 -18.08 19.71 -15.10
C ARG A 571 -18.72 20.95 -15.74
N LEU A 572 -18.14 21.50 -16.80
CA LEU A 572 -18.74 22.62 -17.54
C LEU A 572 -20.04 22.23 -18.26
N VAL A 573 -20.18 20.97 -18.70
CA VAL A 573 -21.45 20.43 -19.21
C VAL A 573 -22.51 20.48 -18.11
N HIS A 574 -22.20 20.01 -16.91
CA HIS A 574 -23.11 20.04 -15.76
C HIS A 574 -23.54 21.45 -15.37
N LEU A 575 -22.59 22.39 -15.30
CA LEU A 575 -22.90 23.81 -15.04
C LEU A 575 -23.77 24.46 -16.12
N SER A 576 -23.74 23.91 -17.33
CA SER A 576 -24.55 24.40 -18.44
C SER A 576 -25.96 23.82 -18.44
N ALA A 577 -26.25 22.77 -17.65
CA ALA A 577 -27.58 22.17 -17.59
C ALA A 577 -28.62 23.15 -17.01
N PRO A 578 -29.84 23.26 -17.60
CA PRO A 578 -30.37 22.45 -18.70
C PRO A 578 -29.99 22.94 -20.11
N ASN A 579 -29.27 24.05 -20.26
CA ASN A 579 -28.90 24.68 -21.53
C ASN A 579 -27.64 24.08 -22.19
N VAL A 580 -27.47 22.75 -22.15
CA VAL A 580 -26.28 22.07 -22.68
C VAL A 580 -26.07 22.35 -24.17
N ASP A 581 -27.14 22.56 -24.95
CA ASP A 581 -27.05 22.97 -26.36
C ASP A 581 -26.25 24.27 -26.56
N GLN A 582 -26.36 25.24 -25.65
CA GLN A 582 -25.59 26.49 -25.75
C GLN A 582 -24.10 26.25 -25.52
N PHE A 583 -23.76 25.33 -24.62
CA PHE A 583 -22.39 24.90 -24.39
C PHE A 583 -21.80 24.18 -25.61
N ILE A 584 -22.58 23.31 -26.26
CA ILE A 584 -22.18 22.68 -27.53
C ILE A 584 -21.88 23.76 -28.59
N ASN A 585 -22.74 24.77 -28.71
CA ASN A 585 -22.52 25.89 -29.64
C ASN A 585 -21.26 26.71 -29.30
N LEU A 586 -20.93 26.88 -28.02
CA LEU A 586 -19.68 27.50 -27.60
C LEU A 586 -18.47 26.66 -28.05
N LEU A 587 -18.48 25.34 -27.83
CA LEU A 587 -17.41 24.44 -28.27
C LEU A 587 -17.23 24.40 -29.79
N LEU A 588 -18.30 24.66 -30.55
CA LEU A 588 -18.24 24.80 -32.01
C LEU A 588 -17.57 26.10 -32.45
N ALA A 589 -17.71 27.17 -31.68
CA ALA A 589 -17.12 28.48 -32.00
C ALA A 589 -15.60 28.55 -31.72
N ILE A 590 -15.08 27.65 -30.87
CA ILE A 590 -13.66 27.63 -30.49
C ILE A 590 -12.89 26.70 -31.43
N PRO A 591 -11.82 27.18 -32.10
CA PRO A 591 -11.03 26.37 -33.03
C PRO A 591 -10.13 25.35 -32.32
N ALA A 592 -9.90 24.20 -32.96
CA ALA A 592 -8.92 23.19 -32.55
C ALA A 592 -8.06 22.77 -33.74
N GLN A 593 -6.74 22.70 -33.57
CA GLN A 593 -5.83 22.40 -34.68
C GLN A 593 -6.08 20.99 -35.23
N GLY A 594 -6.27 20.86 -36.55
CA GLY A 594 -6.51 19.56 -37.20
C GLY A 594 -7.95 19.02 -37.10
N TYR A 595 -8.86 19.75 -36.43
CA TYR A 595 -10.25 19.37 -36.26
C TYR A 595 -11.19 20.47 -36.76
N GLY A 596 -12.45 20.13 -37.07
CA GLY A 596 -13.46 21.10 -37.51
C GLY A 596 -13.90 22.07 -36.40
N SER A 597 -13.75 21.67 -35.14
CA SER A 597 -14.11 22.45 -33.94
C SER A 597 -13.47 21.85 -32.70
N SER A 598 -13.48 22.59 -31.59
CA SER A 598 -13.07 22.05 -30.27
C SER A 598 -13.97 20.92 -29.81
N LEU A 599 -15.27 20.97 -30.12
CA LEU A 599 -16.20 19.86 -29.86
C LEU A 599 -15.70 18.56 -30.51
N ALA A 600 -15.34 18.61 -31.79
CA ALA A 600 -14.88 17.42 -32.52
C ALA A 600 -13.59 16.84 -31.92
N TYR A 601 -12.66 17.71 -31.50
CA TYR A 601 -11.41 17.29 -30.87
C TYR A 601 -11.66 16.67 -29.48
N ILE A 602 -12.33 17.40 -28.59
CA ILE A 602 -12.62 16.96 -27.22
C ILE A 602 -13.35 15.62 -27.24
N MET A 603 -14.39 15.47 -28.06
CA MET A 603 -15.16 14.23 -28.10
C MET A 603 -14.36 13.06 -28.70
N SER A 604 -13.44 13.33 -29.63
CA SER A 604 -12.51 12.32 -30.15
C SER A 604 -11.60 11.79 -29.03
N GLU A 605 -10.99 12.67 -28.24
CA GLU A 605 -10.10 12.27 -27.14
C GLU A 605 -10.89 11.64 -25.99
N TRP A 606 -11.95 12.30 -25.52
CA TRP A 606 -12.78 11.83 -24.40
C TRP A 606 -13.33 10.43 -24.66
N SER A 607 -13.84 10.15 -25.87
CA SER A 607 -14.40 8.83 -26.18
C SER A 607 -13.38 7.67 -26.11
N GLN A 608 -12.09 7.98 -26.23
CA GLN A 608 -11.00 7.00 -26.08
C GLN A 608 -10.57 6.90 -24.62
N LEU A 609 -10.48 8.04 -23.92
CA LEU A 609 -10.04 8.12 -22.53
C LEU A 609 -11.10 7.66 -21.52
N GLN A 610 -12.40 7.61 -21.87
CA GLN A 610 -13.47 7.33 -20.90
C GLN A 610 -13.24 6.04 -20.10
N GLY A 611 -12.71 4.98 -20.72
CA GLY A 611 -12.40 3.71 -20.02
C GLY A 611 -11.09 3.74 -19.23
N GLU A 612 -10.29 4.80 -19.36
CA GLU A 612 -9.04 5.02 -18.61
C GLU A 612 -9.23 5.98 -17.42
N ILE A 613 -10.42 6.57 -17.25
CA ILE A 613 -10.72 7.48 -16.14
C ILE A 613 -10.88 6.67 -14.85
N GLN A 614 -10.06 7.00 -13.86
CA GLN A 614 -10.04 6.37 -12.54
C GLN A 614 -10.68 7.30 -11.49
N GLY A 615 -11.20 6.71 -10.42
CA GLY A 615 -11.83 7.40 -9.31
C GLY A 615 -13.36 7.50 -9.45
N ALA A 616 -14.07 7.12 -8.39
CA ALA A 616 -15.53 7.00 -8.37
C ALA A 616 -16.23 8.31 -8.73
N TYR A 617 -15.77 9.43 -8.14
CA TYR A 617 -16.31 10.76 -8.41
C TYR A 617 -16.11 11.18 -9.87
N GLN A 618 -14.92 11.00 -10.42
CA GLN A 618 -14.56 11.39 -11.80
C GLN A 618 -15.35 10.56 -12.81
N ILE A 619 -15.53 9.25 -12.54
CA ILE A 619 -16.39 8.36 -13.34
C ILE A 619 -17.85 8.85 -13.30
N LYS A 620 -18.40 9.16 -12.12
CA LYS A 620 -19.76 9.72 -11.99
C LYS A 620 -19.90 11.02 -12.79
N VAL A 621 -18.99 11.98 -12.62
CA VAL A 621 -19.04 13.29 -13.30
C VAL A 621 -18.99 13.14 -14.82
N THR A 622 -18.07 12.34 -15.33
CA THR A 622 -17.84 12.19 -16.78
C THR A 622 -18.95 11.37 -17.45
N THR A 623 -19.36 10.27 -16.83
CA THR A 623 -20.44 9.41 -17.34
C THR A 623 -21.77 10.16 -17.39
N THR A 624 -22.13 10.87 -16.32
CA THR A 624 -23.38 11.66 -16.30
C THR A 624 -23.32 12.84 -17.27
N ALA A 625 -22.16 13.45 -17.49
CA ALA A 625 -22.00 14.50 -18.51
C ALA A 625 -22.18 13.96 -19.94
N LEU A 626 -21.67 12.77 -20.25
CA LEU A 626 -21.90 12.09 -21.53
C LEU A 626 -23.39 11.80 -21.76
N ALA A 627 -24.10 11.36 -20.72
CA ALA A 627 -25.54 11.16 -20.72
C ALA A 627 -26.32 12.48 -20.96
N LEU A 628 -25.89 13.59 -20.36
CA LEU A 628 -26.45 14.92 -20.66
C LEU A 628 -26.21 15.35 -22.11
N LEU A 629 -25.00 15.14 -22.64
CA LEU A 629 -24.65 15.49 -24.01
C LEU A 629 -25.51 14.74 -25.03
N ILE A 630 -25.65 13.42 -24.93
CA ILE A 630 -26.47 12.63 -25.86
C ILE A 630 -27.96 12.98 -25.75
N SER A 631 -28.43 13.37 -24.56
CA SER A 631 -29.82 13.78 -24.33
C SER A 631 -30.22 15.07 -25.07
N THR A 632 -29.26 15.95 -25.40
CA THR A 632 -29.52 17.17 -26.20
C THR A 632 -30.00 16.86 -27.62
N ARG A 633 -29.57 15.73 -28.19
CA ARG A 633 -29.79 15.38 -29.61
C ARG A 633 -29.30 16.46 -30.57
N HIS A 634 -28.28 17.22 -30.16
CA HIS A 634 -27.74 18.29 -30.98
C HIS A 634 -27.21 17.73 -32.32
N PRO A 635 -27.60 18.29 -33.49
CA PRO A 635 -27.32 17.69 -34.80
C PRO A 635 -25.83 17.59 -35.13
N GLU A 636 -25.00 18.45 -34.54
CA GLU A 636 -23.55 18.42 -34.72
C GLU A 636 -22.89 17.20 -34.07
N LEU A 637 -23.50 16.59 -33.04
CA LEU A 637 -22.97 15.36 -32.44
C LEU A 637 -22.92 14.23 -33.49
N SER A 638 -23.97 14.09 -34.29
CA SER A 638 -24.06 13.07 -35.34
C SER A 638 -23.10 13.30 -36.51
N ARG A 639 -22.48 14.48 -36.62
CA ARG A 639 -21.50 14.78 -37.69
C ARG A 639 -20.06 14.43 -37.30
N ILE A 640 -19.82 14.11 -36.03
CA ILE A 640 -18.51 13.75 -35.51
C ILE A 640 -18.34 12.23 -35.61
N GLU A 641 -17.25 11.80 -36.24
CA GLU A 641 -16.84 10.39 -36.28
C GLU A 641 -15.67 10.16 -35.32
N VAL A 642 -15.77 9.11 -34.49
CA VAL A 642 -14.76 8.74 -33.49
C VAL A 642 -14.32 7.29 -33.67
N ASN A 643 -13.23 6.91 -32.99
CA ASN A 643 -12.74 5.53 -33.00
C ASN A 643 -13.73 4.62 -32.25
N GLY A 644 -14.18 3.57 -32.94
CA GLY A 644 -15.08 2.54 -32.43
C GLY A 644 -14.32 1.35 -31.89
N HIS A 645 -14.38 0.22 -32.61
CA HIS A 645 -13.73 -1.03 -32.21
C HIS A 645 -12.43 -1.25 -32.97
N LEU A 646 -11.47 -1.91 -32.32
CA LEU A 646 -10.25 -2.36 -32.95
C LEU A 646 -10.54 -3.51 -33.93
N VAL A 647 -10.17 -3.33 -35.20
CA VAL A 647 -10.28 -4.34 -36.24
C VAL A 647 -9.10 -5.31 -36.09
N LYS A 648 -9.31 -6.41 -35.36
CA LYS A 648 -8.30 -7.47 -35.20
C LYS A 648 -8.07 -8.16 -36.55
N THR A 649 -6.89 -7.98 -37.13
CA THR A 649 -6.50 -8.54 -38.44
C THR A 649 -5.79 -9.90 -38.34
N SER A 650 -5.37 -10.32 -37.13
CA SER A 650 -4.72 -11.62 -36.89
C SER A 650 -5.22 -12.29 -35.61
N ALA A 651 -5.29 -13.62 -35.63
CA ALA A 651 -5.55 -14.43 -34.44
C ALA A 651 -4.27 -14.55 -33.56
N GLY A 652 -4.45 -14.55 -32.24
CA GLY A 652 -3.37 -14.66 -31.25
C GLY A 652 -2.89 -13.30 -30.70
N ILE A 653 -1.86 -13.35 -29.84
CA ILE A 653 -1.28 -12.16 -29.20
C ILE A 653 -0.61 -11.27 -30.28
N THR A 654 -1.05 -10.01 -30.34
CA THR A 654 -0.43 -8.96 -31.13
C THR A 654 0.70 -8.30 -30.33
N THR A 655 1.93 -8.65 -30.65
CA THR A 655 3.12 -8.01 -30.05
C THR A 655 3.39 -6.65 -30.69
N ARG A 656 4.15 -5.77 -30.02
CA ARG A 656 4.58 -4.46 -30.57
C ARG A 656 5.26 -4.57 -31.94
N SER A 657 6.00 -5.66 -32.20
CA SER A 657 6.62 -5.94 -33.50
C SER A 657 5.61 -6.30 -34.59
N LYS A 658 4.54 -7.04 -34.25
CA LYS A 658 3.41 -7.34 -35.16
C LYS A 658 2.56 -6.09 -35.42
N ALA A 659 2.25 -5.31 -34.40
CA ALA A 659 1.52 -4.04 -34.54
C ALA A 659 2.29 -3.02 -35.40
N ARG A 660 3.63 -3.05 -35.40
CA ARG A 660 4.43 -2.19 -36.29
C ARG A 660 4.33 -2.59 -37.77
N VAL A 661 4.11 -3.87 -38.06
CA VAL A 661 3.98 -4.39 -39.43
C VAL A 661 2.53 -4.30 -39.92
N THR A 662 1.58 -4.50 -39.02
CA THR A 662 0.13 -4.40 -39.26
C THR A 662 -0.44 -3.42 -38.22
N PRO A 663 -0.45 -2.11 -38.50
CA PRO A 663 -0.94 -1.12 -37.55
C PRO A 663 -2.41 -1.34 -37.20
N ASP A 664 -2.73 -1.03 -35.95
CA ASP A 664 -4.07 -1.13 -35.39
C ASP A 664 -5.04 -0.24 -36.18
N ASN A 665 -6.01 -0.87 -36.82
CA ASN A 665 -7.07 -0.17 -37.55
C ASN A 665 -8.31 -0.12 -36.68
N TRP A 666 -8.83 1.08 -36.45
CA TRP A 666 -10.07 1.28 -35.70
C TRP A 666 -11.23 1.54 -36.66
N THR A 667 -12.41 0.99 -36.35
CA THR A 667 -13.62 1.41 -37.06
C THR A 667 -13.92 2.88 -36.75
N LYS A 668 -14.50 3.60 -37.71
CA LYS A 668 -15.05 4.94 -37.47
C LYS A 668 -16.55 4.81 -37.27
N ILE A 669 -17.05 5.31 -36.15
CA ILE A 669 -18.48 5.28 -35.81
C ILE A 669 -18.98 6.68 -35.45
N PRO A 670 -20.28 6.98 -35.65
CA PRO A 670 -20.87 8.24 -35.19
C PRO A 670 -20.72 8.41 -33.68
N LEU A 671 -20.42 9.64 -33.24
CA LEU A 671 -20.23 9.96 -31.84
C LEU A 671 -21.43 9.55 -30.94
N PRO A 672 -22.71 9.76 -31.30
CA PRO A 672 -23.82 9.31 -30.47
C PRO A 672 -23.81 7.79 -30.23
N SER A 673 -23.41 7.00 -31.22
CA SER A 673 -23.27 5.55 -31.08
C SER A 673 -22.15 5.17 -30.11
N LYS A 674 -21.01 5.87 -30.15
CA LYS A 674 -19.91 5.65 -29.20
C LYS A 674 -20.29 6.05 -27.78
N ILE A 675 -20.93 7.22 -27.59
CA ILE A 675 -21.41 7.66 -26.27
C ILE A 675 -22.40 6.63 -25.70
N PHE A 676 -23.38 6.21 -26.51
CA PHE A 676 -24.36 5.22 -26.08
C PHE A 676 -23.72 3.88 -25.68
N ALA A 677 -22.70 3.43 -26.43
CA ALA A 677 -21.93 2.24 -26.08
C ALA A 677 -21.18 2.39 -24.75
N LEU A 678 -20.50 3.53 -24.52
CA LEU A 678 -19.80 3.81 -23.27
C LEU A 678 -20.75 3.82 -22.06
N LEU A 679 -21.93 4.45 -22.19
CA LEU A 679 -22.95 4.43 -21.12
C LEU A 679 -23.49 3.01 -20.85
N ALA A 680 -23.60 2.19 -21.91
CA ALA A 680 -24.04 0.80 -21.78
C ALA A 680 -22.96 -0.11 -21.19
N ASP A 681 -21.68 0.16 -21.46
CA ASP A 681 -20.54 -0.51 -20.82
C ASP A 681 -20.53 -0.25 -19.32
N THR A 682 -20.58 1.02 -18.90
CA THR A 682 -20.64 1.37 -17.46
C THR A 682 -21.86 0.75 -16.78
N LEU A 683 -23.01 0.70 -17.47
CA LEU A 683 -24.19 0.02 -16.94
C LEU A 683 -23.99 -1.49 -16.79
N ALA A 684 -23.30 -2.14 -17.73
CA ALA A 684 -23.00 -3.56 -17.66
C ALA A 684 -22.05 -3.87 -16.51
N GLU A 685 -20.99 -3.08 -16.34
CA GLU A 685 -20.02 -3.20 -15.24
C GLU A 685 -20.71 -3.09 -13.87
N ILE A 686 -21.56 -2.07 -13.66
CA ILE A 686 -22.33 -1.92 -12.42
C ILE A 686 -23.25 -3.11 -12.17
N GLN A 687 -23.86 -3.68 -13.22
CA GLN A 687 -24.78 -4.81 -13.09
C GLN A 687 -24.07 -6.14 -12.85
N GLU A 688 -22.85 -6.32 -13.35
CA GLU A 688 -22.00 -7.48 -13.08
C GLU A 688 -21.59 -7.47 -11.60
N GLN A 689 -21.18 -6.31 -11.08
CA GLN A 689 -20.80 -6.13 -9.68
C GLN A 689 -21.93 -6.40 -8.69
N VAL A 690 -23.16 -5.98 -8.99
CA VAL A 690 -24.34 -6.22 -8.12
C VAL A 690 -24.91 -7.63 -8.29
N GLY A 691 -24.56 -8.33 -9.38
CA GLY A 691 -25.10 -9.65 -9.72
C GLY A 691 -24.45 -10.82 -8.96
N ASP A 692 -23.19 -10.67 -8.54
CA ASP A 692 -22.45 -11.74 -7.85
C ASP A 692 -22.90 -11.98 -6.40
N ASP A 693 -23.55 -11.01 -5.75
CA ASP A 693 -24.04 -11.15 -4.37
C ASP A 693 -25.32 -12.00 -4.24
N ALA A 694 -26.06 -12.23 -5.33
CA ALA A 694 -27.39 -12.85 -5.26
C ALA A 694 -27.47 -14.27 -5.84
N ASP A 695 -26.59 -14.65 -6.77
CA ASP A 695 -26.74 -15.88 -7.56
C ASP A 695 -25.57 -16.90 -7.42
N ASN A 696 -24.49 -16.60 -6.69
CA ASN A 696 -23.34 -17.52 -6.50
C ASN A 696 -23.31 -18.19 -5.11
N ILE A 697 -24.28 -19.06 -4.82
CA ILE A 697 -24.17 -20.04 -3.71
C ILE A 697 -23.89 -21.47 -4.22
N ASP A 698 -23.97 -21.76 -5.52
CA ASP A 698 -23.77 -23.14 -6.01
C ASP A 698 -23.12 -23.19 -7.41
N GLU A 699 -21.84 -22.83 -7.55
CA GLU A 699 -21.00 -23.40 -8.62
C GLU A 699 -19.65 -23.84 -8.03
N GLU A 700 -19.51 -25.17 -7.89
CA GLU A 700 -18.28 -25.87 -7.57
C GLU A 700 -17.16 -25.46 -8.55
N ASP A 701 -15.98 -25.15 -7.99
CA ASP A 701 -14.71 -24.92 -8.69
C ASP A 701 -14.54 -25.80 -9.93
N SER A 702 -14.78 -25.22 -11.10
CA SER A 702 -14.50 -25.84 -12.39
C SER A 702 -13.24 -25.20 -12.95
N ASP A 703 -12.10 -25.79 -12.58
CA ASP A 703 -10.77 -25.51 -13.12
C ASP A 703 -10.81 -25.31 -14.64
N TRP A 704 -10.30 -24.16 -15.08
CA TRP A 704 -10.17 -23.77 -16.48
C TRP A 704 -9.51 -24.87 -17.33
N GLU A 705 -10.21 -25.30 -18.39
CA GLU A 705 -9.71 -26.29 -19.34
C GLU A 705 -8.42 -25.84 -20.04
N GLU A 706 -7.44 -26.75 -20.05
CA GLU A 706 -6.15 -26.66 -20.73
C GLU A 706 -6.29 -26.31 -22.23
N VAL A 707 -5.71 -25.18 -22.67
CA VAL A 707 -5.46 -24.92 -24.09
C VAL A 707 -4.37 -25.89 -24.58
N GLN A 708 -4.72 -26.75 -25.54
CA GLN A 708 -3.82 -27.70 -26.19
C GLN A 708 -2.59 -26.99 -26.80
N ASN A 709 -1.41 -27.30 -26.27
CA ASN A 709 -0.12 -26.86 -26.81
C ASN A 709 0.15 -27.45 -28.20
N GLY A 710 0.31 -26.58 -29.19
CA GLY A 710 0.97 -26.90 -30.46
C GLY A 710 2.48 -26.66 -30.34
N ASP A 711 3.27 -27.64 -30.78
CA ASP A 711 4.73 -27.71 -30.78
C ASP A 711 5.47 -26.37 -30.94
N ALA A 712 6.25 -25.98 -29.92
CA ALA A 712 7.33 -25.00 -30.02
C ALA A 712 8.61 -25.56 -29.38
N THR A 713 9.73 -25.42 -30.10
CA THR A 713 11.03 -26.03 -29.84
C THR A 713 11.78 -25.43 -28.64
N PRO A 714 12.64 -26.20 -27.94
CA PRO A 714 13.29 -25.81 -26.68
C PRO A 714 14.61 -25.08 -26.91
N GLN A 715 14.55 -23.77 -27.15
CA GLN A 715 15.67 -22.86 -26.94
C GLN A 715 15.10 -21.48 -26.67
N ASP A 716 14.95 -21.14 -25.39
CA ASP A 716 14.99 -19.80 -24.79
C ASP A 716 14.43 -19.89 -23.36
N ILE A 717 15.19 -20.51 -22.45
CA ILE A 717 14.95 -20.41 -21.01
C ILE A 717 16.02 -19.45 -20.48
N MET A 718 15.68 -18.17 -20.48
CA MET A 718 16.42 -17.16 -19.73
C MET A 718 16.00 -17.27 -18.27
N TYR A 719 16.98 -17.40 -17.38
CA TYR A 719 16.80 -17.39 -15.94
C TYR A 719 16.19 -16.05 -15.49
N SER A 720 14.92 -16.06 -15.09
CA SER A 720 14.34 -15.08 -14.18
C SER A 720 14.04 -15.77 -12.86
N ALA A 721 14.91 -15.58 -11.88
CA ALA A 721 14.58 -15.82 -10.49
C ALA A 721 13.61 -14.71 -10.05
N SER A 722 12.33 -14.95 -10.25
CA SER A 722 11.24 -14.19 -9.65
C SER A 722 10.31 -15.22 -9.05
N VAL A 723 10.25 -15.25 -7.72
CA VAL A 723 9.26 -16.00 -6.96
C VAL A 723 7.88 -15.66 -7.54
N PRO A 724 7.11 -16.62 -8.07
CA PRO A 724 5.72 -16.35 -8.37
C PRO A 724 5.01 -16.19 -7.03
N SER A 725 4.66 -14.95 -6.69
CA SER A 725 3.68 -14.69 -5.64
C SER A 725 2.36 -15.28 -6.13
N ASN A 726 2.06 -16.49 -5.68
CA ASN A 726 0.74 -17.12 -5.77
C ASN A 726 -0.14 -16.67 -4.60
N ALA A 727 -0.02 -15.41 -4.17
CA ALA A 727 -1.03 -14.79 -3.35
C ALA A 727 -2.25 -14.57 -4.25
N ASN A 728 -3.27 -15.41 -4.12
CA ASN A 728 -4.62 -15.02 -4.51
C ASN A 728 -4.89 -13.67 -3.81
N PRO A 729 -5.30 -12.60 -4.53
CA PRO A 729 -5.74 -11.40 -3.85
C PRO A 729 -6.87 -11.80 -2.91
N SER A 730 -6.71 -11.50 -1.62
CA SER A 730 -7.69 -11.84 -0.59
C SER A 730 -9.07 -11.28 -0.97
N VAL A 731 -10.12 -11.92 -0.46
CA VAL A 731 -11.52 -11.50 -0.63
C VAL A 731 -11.73 -10.03 -0.21
N GLU A 732 -10.85 -9.47 0.63
CA GLU A 732 -10.81 -8.04 0.96
C GLU A 732 -10.36 -7.13 -0.18
N HIS A 733 -9.44 -7.54 -1.07
CA HIS A 733 -9.05 -6.75 -2.25
C HIS A 733 -10.18 -6.70 -3.28
N LEU A 734 -10.96 -7.78 -3.39
CA LEU A 734 -12.16 -7.84 -4.24
C LEU A 734 -13.35 -7.11 -3.61
N ASN A 735 -13.50 -7.16 -2.28
CA ASN A 735 -14.48 -6.35 -1.55
C ASN A 735 -14.13 -4.85 -1.53
N ALA A 736 -12.85 -4.49 -1.49
CA ALA A 736 -12.38 -3.12 -1.65
C ALA A 736 -12.70 -2.58 -3.05
N MET A 737 -12.58 -3.43 -4.09
CA MET A 737 -13.04 -3.10 -5.44
C MET A 737 -14.57 -3.07 -5.58
N ALA A 738 -15.30 -3.90 -4.84
CA ALA A 738 -16.78 -3.90 -4.79
C ALA A 738 -17.36 -2.65 -4.09
N LYS A 739 -16.61 -2.07 -3.13
CA LYS A 739 -16.97 -0.82 -2.43
C LYS A 739 -16.74 0.46 -3.24
N VAL A 740 -16.05 0.40 -4.38
CA VAL A 740 -15.62 1.57 -5.19
C VAL A 740 -16.76 2.48 -5.65
N PHE A 741 -18.01 2.01 -5.72
CA PHE A 741 -19.12 2.85 -6.18
C PHE A 741 -20.08 3.36 -5.09
N ASP A 742 -20.09 2.75 -3.90
CA ASP A 742 -21.13 2.97 -2.88
C ASP A 742 -20.63 3.32 -1.45
N GLU A 743 -19.32 3.30 -1.14
CA GLU A 743 -18.80 3.80 0.16
C GLU A 743 -17.85 5.01 0.03
N ASP A 744 -17.99 5.95 0.97
CA ASP A 744 -17.36 7.29 1.04
C ASP A 744 -15.86 7.28 1.47
N GLU A 745 -15.16 6.15 1.39
CA GLU A 745 -13.79 5.98 1.90
C GLU A 745 -12.86 5.46 0.80
N ASP A 746 -12.40 6.37 -0.06
CA ASP A 746 -11.20 6.15 -0.87
C ASP A 746 -10.18 7.21 -0.43
N ASP A 747 -9.03 6.77 0.12
CA ASP A 747 -7.92 7.60 0.63
C ASP A 747 -7.16 8.36 -0.47
N SER A 748 -7.84 8.64 -1.58
CA SER A 748 -7.38 9.47 -2.68
C SER A 748 -7.41 10.95 -2.28
N TYR A 749 -6.37 11.69 -2.69
CA TYR A 749 -6.21 13.13 -2.51
C TYR A 749 -7.39 14.01 -3.00
N ASP A 750 -8.42 13.45 -3.65
CA ASP A 750 -9.63 14.11 -4.16
C ASP A 750 -10.86 14.11 -3.19
N ASP A 751 -10.71 13.63 -1.95
CA ASP A 751 -11.79 13.46 -0.96
C ASP A 751 -12.57 14.76 -0.59
N ASP A 752 -11.90 15.91 -0.47
CA ASP A 752 -12.56 17.18 -0.11
C ASP A 752 -13.48 17.74 -1.24
N LEU A 753 -13.20 17.38 -2.49
CA LEU A 753 -13.98 17.76 -3.68
C LEU A 753 -15.28 16.98 -3.76
N ALA A 754 -15.21 15.67 -3.53
CA ALA A 754 -16.34 14.75 -3.61
C ALA A 754 -17.38 15.03 -2.51
N LYS A 755 -16.94 15.37 -1.29
CA LYS A 755 -17.82 15.61 -0.12
C LYS A 755 -18.81 16.77 -0.28
N ASN A 756 -18.49 17.78 -1.08
CA ASN A 756 -19.28 19.03 -1.17
C ASN A 756 -20.11 19.14 -2.48
N ASP A 757 -19.95 18.20 -3.41
CA ASP A 757 -20.60 18.25 -4.72
C ASP A 757 -21.78 17.27 -4.79
N SER A 758 -22.97 17.76 -5.12
CA SER A 758 -24.18 16.94 -5.26
C SER A 758 -24.06 15.85 -6.33
N LEU A 759 -23.11 15.96 -7.27
CA LEU A 759 -22.83 14.87 -8.22
C LEU A 759 -22.23 13.63 -7.57
N ASN A 760 -21.58 13.76 -6.42
CA ASN A 760 -21.03 12.61 -5.71
C ASN A 760 -22.14 11.72 -5.12
N GLU A 761 -23.23 12.34 -4.67
CA GLU A 761 -24.43 11.67 -4.15
C GLU A 761 -25.29 11.00 -5.23
N VAL A 762 -24.97 11.20 -6.53
CA VAL A 762 -25.75 10.62 -7.63
C VAL A 762 -25.52 9.11 -7.68
N LYS A 763 -26.60 8.35 -7.48
CA LYS A 763 -26.65 6.92 -7.79
C LYS A 763 -26.56 6.71 -9.30
N LEU A 764 -25.39 6.28 -9.75
CA LEU A 764 -25.07 6.20 -11.17
C LEU A 764 -26.01 5.24 -11.92
N LEU A 765 -26.38 4.11 -11.31
CA LEU A 765 -27.34 3.15 -11.87
C LEU A 765 -28.72 3.79 -12.14
N ASP A 766 -29.25 4.54 -11.17
CA ASP A 766 -30.55 5.21 -11.28
C ASP A 766 -30.51 6.30 -12.35
N PHE A 767 -29.43 7.08 -12.40
CA PHE A 767 -29.24 8.14 -13.38
C PHE A 767 -29.17 7.59 -14.82
N LEU A 768 -28.37 6.53 -15.03
CA LEU A 768 -28.26 5.86 -16.33
C LEU A 768 -29.60 5.24 -16.74
N THR A 769 -30.30 4.60 -15.79
CA THR A 769 -31.62 4.03 -16.01
C THR A 769 -32.60 5.06 -16.52
N ASN A 770 -32.71 6.19 -15.82
CA ASN A 770 -33.57 7.29 -16.24
C ASN A 770 -33.15 7.85 -17.61
N THR A 771 -31.85 7.92 -17.90
CA THR A 771 -31.35 8.38 -19.21
C THR A 771 -31.80 7.47 -20.35
N PHE A 772 -31.64 6.14 -20.20
CA PHE A 772 -32.06 5.18 -21.22
C PHE A 772 -33.57 5.15 -21.42
N VAL A 773 -34.36 5.19 -20.33
CA VAL A 773 -35.83 5.25 -20.40
C VAL A 773 -36.29 6.55 -21.08
N ASN A 774 -35.73 7.70 -20.71
CA ASN A 774 -36.07 8.98 -21.32
C ASN A 774 -35.75 9.01 -22.83
N LEU A 775 -34.62 8.44 -23.25
CA LEU A 775 -34.27 8.33 -24.67
C LEU A 775 -35.23 7.41 -25.42
N TRP A 776 -35.60 6.27 -24.82
CA TRP A 776 -36.58 5.34 -25.38
C TRP A 776 -37.96 5.99 -25.58
N ASP A 777 -38.46 6.67 -24.56
CA ASP A 777 -39.80 7.29 -24.58
C ASP A 777 -39.87 8.49 -25.52
N SER A 778 -38.77 9.24 -25.63
CA SER A 778 -38.75 10.48 -26.40
C SER A 778 -38.43 10.31 -27.88
N ASP A 779 -37.57 9.36 -28.26
CA ASP A 779 -37.14 9.11 -29.64
C ASP A 779 -36.76 7.64 -29.86
N ARG A 780 -37.79 6.81 -29.89
CA ARG A 780 -37.64 5.36 -30.09
C ARG A 780 -36.87 4.97 -31.35
N PRO A 781 -37.08 5.59 -32.54
CA PRO A 781 -36.27 5.27 -33.72
C PRO A 781 -34.77 5.52 -33.53
N LEU A 782 -34.38 6.63 -32.89
CA LEU A 782 -32.98 6.91 -32.58
C LEU A 782 -32.42 5.88 -31.60
N PHE A 783 -33.17 5.55 -30.56
CA PHE A 783 -32.76 4.54 -29.58
C PHE A 783 -32.53 3.16 -30.22
N GLU A 784 -33.47 2.70 -31.04
CA GLU A 784 -33.39 1.42 -31.75
C GLU A 784 -32.20 1.39 -32.72
N TYR A 785 -31.87 2.52 -33.36
CA TYR A 785 -30.67 2.66 -34.18
C TYR A 785 -29.39 2.54 -33.35
N LEU A 786 -29.30 3.24 -32.21
CA LEU A 786 -28.12 3.18 -31.33
C LEU A 786 -27.89 1.77 -30.77
N CYS A 787 -28.96 1.04 -30.43
CA CYS A 787 -28.90 -0.35 -29.97
C CYS A 787 -28.28 -1.34 -30.97
N GLN A 788 -28.30 -1.04 -32.27
CA GLN A 788 -27.72 -1.91 -33.29
C GLN A 788 -26.19 -1.98 -33.19
N GLY A 789 -25.56 -0.90 -32.71
CA GLY A 789 -24.11 -0.82 -32.54
C GLY A 789 -23.57 -1.46 -31.26
N LEU A 790 -24.43 -1.94 -30.38
CA LEU A 790 -24.02 -2.50 -29.09
C LEU A 790 -23.49 -3.94 -29.20
N THR A 791 -22.54 -4.28 -28.32
CA THR A 791 -22.12 -5.66 -28.04
C THR A 791 -23.24 -6.44 -27.32
N ASN A 792 -23.09 -7.76 -27.22
CA ASN A 792 -24.09 -8.58 -26.52
C ASN A 792 -24.22 -8.21 -25.02
N PRO A 793 -23.12 -8.07 -24.24
CA PRO A 793 -23.20 -7.64 -22.83
C PRO A 793 -23.91 -6.29 -22.68
N GLN A 794 -23.49 -5.26 -23.42
CA GLN A 794 -24.10 -3.93 -23.43
C GLN A 794 -25.62 -4.00 -23.74
N ARG A 795 -26.01 -4.77 -24.75
CA ARG A 795 -27.42 -4.91 -25.15
C ARG A 795 -28.25 -5.57 -24.05
N VAL A 796 -27.71 -6.60 -23.39
CA VAL A 796 -28.39 -7.28 -22.27
C VAL A 796 -28.57 -6.31 -21.10
N ALA A 797 -27.54 -5.53 -20.76
CA ALA A 797 -27.60 -4.57 -19.66
C ALA A 797 -28.67 -3.49 -19.88
N VAL A 798 -28.73 -2.91 -21.08
CA VAL A 798 -29.76 -1.92 -21.46
C VAL A 798 -31.16 -2.54 -21.46
N GLN A 799 -31.31 -3.78 -21.94
CA GLN A 799 -32.61 -4.47 -21.94
C GLN A 799 -33.12 -4.80 -20.54
N LYS A 800 -32.24 -5.16 -19.59
CA LYS A 800 -32.63 -5.42 -18.20
C LYS A 800 -33.31 -4.21 -17.56
N VAL A 801 -32.79 -3.01 -17.85
CA VAL A 801 -33.31 -1.77 -17.29
C VAL A 801 -34.63 -1.33 -17.93
N LEU A 802 -34.80 -1.52 -19.25
CA LEU A 802 -36.06 -1.20 -19.94
C LEU A 802 -37.22 -2.16 -19.60
N ARG A 803 -36.95 -3.29 -18.95
CA ARG A 803 -37.95 -4.28 -18.53
C ARG A 803 -38.46 -4.07 -17.10
N LYS A 804 -37.78 -3.24 -16.31
CA LYS A 804 -38.26 -2.74 -15.01
C LYS A 804 -39.20 -1.56 -15.27
#